data_AF-A0A1I8IMB4-F1
#
_entry.id   AF-A0A1I8IMB4-F1
#
_cell.length_a   1.000
_cell.length_b   1.000
_cell.length_c   1.000
_cell.angle_alpha   90.00
_cell.angle_beta   90.00
_cell.angle_gamma   90.00
#
_symmetry.space_group_name_H-M   'P 1'
#
loop_
_entity.id
_entity.type
_entity.pdbx_description
1 polymer ?
#
loop_
_entity_poly.entity_id
_entity_poly.type
_entity_poly.pdbx_seq_one_letter_code
_entity_poly.pdbx_strand_id
1 'polypeptide(L)'
;GTETLACHLGLILRLYLRCLSLSQCSTALHSVFASLRSFLMKYPETVFEEEADQCTSLCLQLLRYCGSRLTEVRTQATATLYLLMRINYTRKFHFSKVKMQLTMALSSFVSDREMFNEDYLRRSLKALLSYTDRDEAVCENFSGQVQDLVLNLHTILSDTIKMKEFAEDPEMLVDLMYRVAKGYANSPDLRLTWLQNMARQHLTHKHYAEAGMCLLHSVSLVVEYLHMMDPVQYMPVGCAAFSAISKNVLEESAVSDDVISPEEDGVCCSNWFLRPELLALVDHSAQFFELSGLYEFIEPLYTALLPLHRHNKDYRRLAAVYAKMRDSCDNIAFNESKRMFGTYFRIGFYGHRFGDLDGEEFVYKEPPLTKLPEISHRLERFYGDRFGPDNLVIVKDSNAVERERLDQNKAYIQITYVEPYLEPYELRERQSQFERNNGIATFVYSTPYTQSGRAHGDLQDQCKRKTVLTTSHSFPYIKTRLQVIHTKSFNLTPIEVAIEDLEKKNAELTRALELNPPDLKILQMVLQGSIGATVNQGPVEMASVFLASVAEGTQPAAPAHHKLRLAFKEFLLKSHDALAKNRDLIMSDQVDYQTEMEKNYQLIKDQLLPLTSWGNPSFDREQRNVVAARRKSNSSMSSC
;
A
#
# COMPACT_ATOMS: atom_id res chain seq x y z
N GLY A 1 42.02 3.79 39.00
CA GLY A 1 43.02 4.35 38.06
C GLY A 1 42.39 4.61 36.70
N THR A 2 41.85 3.57 36.06
CA THR A 2 41.14 3.64 34.76
C THR A 2 39.79 4.38 34.85
N GLU A 3 38.95 4.10 35.85
CA GLU A 3 37.65 4.79 36.05
C GLU A 3 37.80 6.30 36.29
N THR A 4 38.85 6.70 37.00
CA THR A 4 39.17 8.12 37.21
C THR A 4 39.60 8.79 35.92
N LEU A 5 40.37 8.11 35.04
CA LEU A 5 40.82 8.67 33.77
C LEU A 5 39.64 8.85 32.80
N ALA A 6 38.77 7.84 32.70
CA ALA A 6 37.52 7.88 31.94
C ALA A 6 36.66 9.10 32.30
N CYS A 7 36.39 9.30 33.60
CA CYS A 7 35.61 10.43 34.10
C CYS A 7 36.21 11.80 33.71
N HIS A 8 37.54 11.95 33.78
CA HIS A 8 38.20 13.20 33.36
C HIS A 8 38.17 13.40 31.84
N LEU A 9 38.30 12.33 31.05
CA LEU A 9 38.20 12.39 29.59
C LEU A 9 36.78 12.78 29.15
N GLY A 10 35.73 12.25 29.81
CA GLY A 10 34.34 12.64 29.59
C GLY A 10 34.10 14.13 29.90
N LEU A 11 34.68 14.66 30.98
CA LEU A 11 34.60 16.10 31.30
C LEU A 11 35.28 16.98 30.24
N ILE A 12 36.42 16.54 29.70
CA ILE A 12 37.12 17.24 28.61
C ILE A 12 36.25 17.25 27.34
N LEU A 13 35.60 16.14 27.00
CA LEU A 13 34.69 16.07 25.86
C LEU A 13 33.49 17.01 26.04
N ARG A 14 32.86 17.04 27.23
CA ARG A 14 31.81 18.00 27.57
C ARG A 14 32.27 19.46 27.44
N LEU A 15 33.53 19.75 27.77
CA LEU A 15 34.09 21.09 27.60
C LEU A 15 34.21 21.46 26.11
N TYR A 16 34.70 20.55 25.26
CA TYR A 16 34.69 20.77 23.81
C TYR A 16 33.27 20.96 23.25
N LEU A 17 32.31 20.12 23.67
CA LEU A 17 30.91 20.25 23.28
C LEU A 17 30.30 21.59 23.71
N ARG A 18 30.63 22.06 24.91
CA ARG A 18 30.19 23.39 25.39
C ARG A 18 30.86 24.53 24.64
N CYS A 19 32.14 24.40 24.28
CA CYS A 19 32.80 25.37 23.42
C CYS A 19 32.14 25.44 22.04
N LEU A 20 31.76 24.30 21.48
CA LEU A 20 31.06 24.20 20.20
C LEU A 20 29.61 24.70 20.26
N SER A 21 28.91 24.55 21.38
CA SER A 21 27.52 25.03 21.50
C SER A 21 27.39 26.55 21.63
N LEU A 22 28.47 27.22 22.06
CA LEU A 22 28.58 28.68 22.18
C LEU A 22 28.94 29.34 20.84
N SER A 23 28.57 30.62 20.68
CA SER A 23 28.93 31.44 19.52
C SER A 23 30.41 31.88 19.56
N GLN A 24 31.30 31.04 19.04
CA GLN A 24 32.73 31.29 18.98
C GLN A 24 33.17 32.01 17.69
N CYS A 25 34.32 32.69 17.71
CA CYS A 25 34.93 33.26 16.51
C CYS A 25 35.61 32.17 15.64
N SER A 26 35.83 32.46 14.34
CA SER A 26 36.38 31.48 13.38
C SER A 26 37.74 30.91 13.80
N THR A 27 38.63 31.74 14.35
CA THR A 27 39.97 31.33 14.80
C THR A 27 39.93 30.42 16.02
N ALA A 28 39.03 30.69 16.98
CA ALA A 28 38.81 29.83 18.12
C ALA A 28 38.22 28.48 17.68
N LEU A 29 37.23 28.48 16.78
CA LEU A 29 36.66 27.25 16.22
C LEU A 29 37.70 26.39 15.50
N HIS A 30 38.60 27.00 14.73
CA HIS A 30 39.69 26.26 14.09
C HIS A 30 40.56 25.50 15.10
N SER A 31 40.94 26.18 16.18
CA SER A 31 41.73 25.59 17.26
C SER A 31 40.95 24.50 18.02
N VAL A 32 39.65 24.72 18.27
CA VAL A 32 38.77 23.75 18.92
C VAL A 32 38.60 22.50 18.05
N PHE A 33 38.39 22.63 16.73
CA PHE A 33 38.29 21.48 15.82
C PHE A 33 39.63 20.73 15.69
N ALA A 34 40.76 21.42 15.68
CA ALA A 34 42.07 20.78 15.68
C ALA A 34 42.29 19.96 16.96
N SER A 35 42.02 20.55 18.13
CA SER A 35 42.12 19.88 19.43
C SER A 35 41.15 18.71 19.55
N LEU A 36 39.90 18.87 19.08
CA LEU A 36 38.89 17.82 19.05
C LEU A 36 39.32 16.65 18.16
N ARG A 37 39.85 16.91 16.95
CA ARG A 37 40.37 15.84 16.08
C ARG A 37 41.53 15.08 16.72
N SER A 38 42.44 15.80 17.39
CA SER A 38 43.53 15.16 18.14
C SER A 38 43.00 14.33 19.32
N PHE A 39 41.95 14.79 20.00
CA PHE A 39 41.30 14.06 21.07
C PHE A 39 40.63 12.78 20.55
N LEU A 40 39.85 12.86 19.47
CA LEU A 40 39.19 11.72 18.83
C LEU A 40 40.17 10.64 18.39
N MET A 41 41.34 11.02 17.85
CA MET A 41 42.37 10.05 17.44
C MET A 41 43.02 9.34 18.63
N LYS A 42 43.12 10.01 19.78
CA LYS A 42 43.84 9.50 20.96
C LYS A 42 42.94 8.74 21.93
N TYR A 43 41.69 9.18 22.09
CA TYR A 43 40.72 8.64 23.06
C TYR A 43 39.33 8.43 22.43
N PRO A 44 39.20 7.58 21.40
CA PRO A 44 37.89 7.35 20.77
C PRO A 44 36.93 6.54 21.64
N GLU A 45 37.43 5.69 22.55
CA GLU A 45 36.61 4.88 23.47
C GLU A 45 35.70 5.76 24.34
N THR A 46 36.21 6.89 24.84
CA THR A 46 35.41 7.87 25.60
C THR A 46 34.22 8.43 24.81
N VAL A 47 34.31 8.52 23.47
CA VAL A 47 33.23 9.07 22.64
C VAL A 47 32.20 8.00 22.26
N PHE A 48 32.62 6.75 22.11
CA PHE A 48 31.78 5.67 21.60
C PHE A 48 31.26 4.68 22.64
N GLU A 49 31.90 4.57 23.81
CA GLU A 49 31.63 3.52 24.81
C GLU A 49 31.06 4.03 26.13
N GLU A 50 31.39 5.26 26.56
CA GLU A 50 31.08 5.70 27.93
C GLU A 50 29.80 6.56 28.05
N GLU A 51 29.41 7.34 27.03
CA GLU A 51 28.17 8.15 27.06
C GLU A 51 27.60 8.40 25.64
N ALA A 52 26.56 7.64 25.22
CA ALA A 52 25.92 7.80 23.90
C ALA A 52 25.42 9.23 23.62
N ASP A 53 24.89 9.91 24.63
CA ASP A 53 24.39 11.30 24.56
C ASP A 53 25.47 12.29 24.09
N GLN A 54 26.74 12.05 24.42
CA GLN A 54 27.85 12.92 24.01
C GLN A 54 28.17 12.75 22.52
N CYS A 55 28.05 11.54 21.98
CA CYS A 55 28.23 11.28 20.55
C CYS A 55 27.10 11.93 19.74
N THR A 56 25.84 11.80 20.18
CA THR A 56 24.70 12.50 19.55
C THR A 56 24.91 14.00 19.57
N SER A 57 25.30 14.55 20.73
CA SER A 57 25.56 15.98 20.91
C SER A 57 26.70 16.46 20.01
N LEU A 58 27.76 15.66 19.86
CA LEU A 58 28.87 15.97 18.96
C LEU A 58 28.41 15.99 17.50
N CYS A 59 27.68 14.96 17.07
CA CYS A 59 27.11 14.87 15.73
C CYS A 59 26.19 16.06 15.43
N LEU A 60 25.34 16.45 16.38
CA LEU A 60 24.45 17.62 16.25
C LEU A 60 25.23 18.92 16.06
N GLN A 61 26.25 19.18 16.89
CA GLN A 61 27.07 20.39 16.72
C GLN A 61 27.86 20.36 15.40
N LEU A 62 28.40 19.21 14.99
CA LEU A 62 29.10 19.07 13.72
C LEU A 62 28.17 19.34 12.53
N LEU A 63 26.95 18.80 12.54
CA LEU A 63 25.94 19.07 11.50
C LEU A 63 25.54 20.55 11.46
N ARG A 64 25.38 21.19 12.63
CA ARG A 64 25.12 22.64 12.73
C ARG A 64 26.23 23.46 12.05
N TYR A 65 27.49 23.14 12.32
CA TYR A 65 28.62 23.83 11.68
C TYR A 65 28.82 23.47 10.20
N CYS A 66 28.39 22.28 9.76
CA CYS A 66 28.33 21.93 8.33
C CYS A 66 27.31 22.81 7.56
N GLY A 67 26.29 23.34 8.24
CA GLY A 67 25.34 24.33 7.70
C GLY A 67 25.79 25.80 7.82
N SER A 68 26.99 26.08 8.34
CA SER A 68 27.47 27.46 8.55
C SER A 68 27.66 28.22 7.25
N ARG A 69 27.49 29.55 7.26
CA ARG A 69 27.76 30.42 6.09
C ARG A 69 29.26 30.53 5.78
N LEU A 70 30.13 30.30 6.77
CA LEU A 70 31.58 30.41 6.64
C LEU A 70 32.18 29.12 6.06
N THR A 71 32.84 29.23 4.90
CA THR A 71 33.46 28.08 4.21
C THR A 71 34.55 27.41 5.05
N GLU A 72 35.39 28.18 5.73
CA GLU A 72 36.46 27.64 6.58
C GLU A 72 35.89 26.76 7.70
N VAL A 73 34.88 27.25 8.41
CA VAL A 73 34.22 26.51 9.50
C VAL A 73 33.54 25.25 8.97
N ARG A 74 32.84 25.33 7.82
CA ARG A 74 32.25 24.15 7.18
C ARG A 74 33.30 23.09 6.87
N THR A 75 34.40 23.46 6.22
CA THR A 75 35.44 22.49 5.86
C THR A 75 36.05 21.79 7.08
N GLN A 76 36.27 22.51 8.19
CA GLN A 76 36.77 21.91 9.43
C GLN A 76 35.74 20.97 10.08
N ALA A 77 34.47 21.35 10.10
CA ALA A 77 33.39 20.52 10.63
C ALA A 77 33.20 19.25 9.79
N THR A 78 33.16 19.37 8.45
CA THR A 78 33.06 18.24 7.52
C THR A 78 34.25 17.29 7.63
N ALA A 79 35.47 17.81 7.75
CA ALA A 79 36.66 16.99 7.95
C ALA A 79 36.65 16.25 9.31
N THR A 80 36.15 16.91 10.36
CA THR A 80 36.01 16.29 11.69
C THR A 80 34.93 15.21 11.69
N LEU A 81 33.83 15.44 10.97
CA LEU A 81 32.75 14.48 10.80
C LEU A 81 33.21 13.23 10.01
N TYR A 82 33.95 13.42 8.91
CA TYR A 82 34.57 12.32 8.16
C TYR A 82 35.52 11.51 9.04
N LEU A 83 36.37 12.19 9.82
CA LEU A 83 37.30 11.53 10.74
C LEU A 83 36.55 10.69 11.80
N LEU A 84 35.45 11.21 12.34
CA LEU A 84 34.60 10.50 13.30
C LEU A 84 34.07 9.18 12.70
N MET A 85 33.55 9.24 11.46
CA MET A 85 33.07 8.06 10.73
C MET A 85 34.20 7.04 10.49
N ARG A 86 35.37 7.51 10.05
CA ARG A 86 36.53 6.67 9.74
C ARG A 86 37.07 5.96 10.98
N ILE A 87 37.20 6.67 12.10
CA ILE A 87 37.69 6.08 13.37
C ILE A 87 36.73 4.99 13.85
N ASN A 88 35.42 5.25 13.76
CA ASN A 88 34.41 4.30 14.18
C ASN A 88 34.43 3.01 13.34
N TYR A 89 34.54 3.16 12.01
CA TYR A 89 34.65 2.02 11.09
C TYR A 89 35.91 1.18 11.32
N THR A 90 37.08 1.82 11.43
CA THR A 90 38.37 1.13 11.56
C THR A 90 38.57 0.39 12.88
N ARG A 91 37.90 0.81 13.97
CA ARG A 91 38.08 0.19 15.29
C ARG A 91 37.06 -0.90 15.62
N LYS A 92 35.79 -0.72 15.24
CA LYS A 92 34.73 -1.66 15.62
C LYS A 92 34.11 -2.42 14.45
N PHE A 93 34.41 -2.07 13.19
CA PHE A 93 33.68 -2.58 12.02
C PHE A 93 32.15 -2.32 12.07
N HIS A 94 31.66 -1.43 12.94
CA HIS A 94 30.23 -1.16 13.16
C HIS A 94 29.89 0.30 12.83
N PHE A 95 29.64 0.60 11.56
CA PHE A 95 29.22 1.94 11.10
C PHE A 95 27.79 2.32 11.54
N SER A 96 26.98 1.32 11.91
CA SER A 96 25.56 1.44 12.27
C SER A 96 25.34 2.45 13.40
N LYS A 97 26.19 2.46 14.44
CA LYS A 97 26.08 3.39 15.57
C LYS A 97 26.21 4.85 15.14
N VAL A 98 27.27 5.21 14.39
CA VAL A 98 27.46 6.58 13.90
C VAL A 98 26.37 6.97 12.89
N LYS A 99 25.94 6.04 12.04
CA LYS A 99 24.83 6.21 11.11
C LYS A 99 23.53 6.59 11.85
N MET A 100 23.18 5.86 12.91
CA MET A 100 22.01 6.18 13.75
C MET A 100 22.17 7.53 14.45
N GLN A 101 23.32 7.80 15.09
CA GLN A 101 23.53 9.04 15.84
C GLN A 101 23.47 10.29 14.95
N LEU A 102 24.00 10.21 13.74
CA LEU A 102 23.89 11.30 12.76
C LEU A 102 22.47 11.49 12.25
N THR A 103 21.75 10.39 12.05
CA THR A 103 20.36 10.43 11.61
C THR A 103 19.47 11.04 12.70
N MET A 104 19.66 10.66 13.97
CA MET A 104 18.97 11.25 15.12
C MET A 104 19.31 12.74 15.30
N ALA A 105 20.59 13.10 15.22
CA ALA A 105 21.04 14.49 15.30
C ALA A 105 20.42 15.35 14.18
N LEU A 106 20.29 14.81 12.96
CA LEU A 106 19.59 15.49 11.87
C LEU A 106 18.11 15.75 12.21
N SER A 107 17.41 14.79 12.80
CA SER A 107 16.00 14.93 13.22
C SER A 107 15.80 16.11 14.18
N SER A 108 16.62 16.20 15.22
CA SER A 108 16.60 17.32 16.16
C SER A 108 16.97 18.64 15.49
N PHE A 109 17.93 18.61 14.57
CA PHE A 109 18.39 19.81 13.87
C PHE A 109 17.36 20.39 12.91
N VAL A 110 16.67 19.55 12.15
CA VAL A 110 15.64 19.99 11.19
C VAL A 110 14.39 20.54 11.91
N SER A 111 14.18 20.13 13.16
CA SER A 111 13.11 20.65 14.01
C SER A 111 13.36 22.09 14.49
N ASP A 112 14.62 22.53 14.56
CA ASP A 112 15.02 23.85 15.08
C ASP A 112 15.08 24.90 13.94
N ARG A 113 14.11 25.83 13.94
CA ARG A 113 13.69 26.59 12.75
C ARG A 113 14.52 27.82 12.39
N GLU A 114 15.39 28.31 13.28
CA GLU A 114 15.90 29.69 13.16
C GLU A 114 17.33 29.82 12.59
N MET A 115 18.08 28.72 12.40
CA MET A 115 19.53 28.82 12.18
C MET A 115 20.12 28.07 10.99
N PHE A 116 19.30 27.42 10.15
CA PHE A 116 19.80 26.48 9.16
C PHE A 116 19.74 26.98 7.71
N ASN A 117 20.82 26.74 6.94
CA ASN A 117 20.86 26.95 5.50
C ASN A 117 21.17 25.61 4.79
N GLU A 118 20.15 25.13 4.06
CA GLU A 118 20.11 23.85 3.38
C GLU A 118 21.21 23.68 2.34
N ASP A 119 21.44 24.68 1.49
CA ASP A 119 22.42 24.61 0.41
C ASP A 119 23.82 24.38 0.95
N TYR A 120 24.16 25.00 2.08
CA TYR A 120 25.46 24.85 2.70
C TYR A 120 25.66 23.46 3.30
N LEU A 121 24.66 22.90 3.99
CA LEU A 121 24.77 21.53 4.50
C LEU A 121 24.80 20.51 3.36
N ARG A 122 24.00 20.71 2.29
CA ARG A 122 24.05 19.84 1.13
C ARG A 122 25.43 19.84 0.47
N ARG A 123 26.08 21.00 0.38
CA ARG A 123 27.47 21.10 -0.12
C ARG A 123 28.46 20.39 0.80
N SER A 124 28.29 20.52 2.12
CA SER A 124 29.13 19.83 3.11
C SER A 124 28.97 18.31 3.06
N LEU A 125 27.74 17.80 2.90
CA LEU A 125 27.47 16.37 2.73
C LEU A 125 28.08 15.83 1.43
N LYS A 126 27.96 16.57 0.31
CA LYS A 126 28.67 16.23 -0.94
C LYS A 126 30.19 16.24 -0.79
N ALA A 127 30.74 17.16 0.02
CA ALA A 127 32.16 17.20 0.29
C ALA A 127 32.66 15.97 1.09
N LEU A 128 31.81 15.35 1.94
CA LEU A 128 32.16 14.08 2.59
C LEU A 128 32.43 12.97 1.57
N LEU A 129 31.63 12.89 0.50
CA LEU A 129 31.83 11.91 -0.58
C LEU A 129 33.18 12.15 -1.28
N SER A 130 33.56 13.42 -1.48
CA SER A 130 34.87 13.73 -2.05
C SER A 130 36.04 13.36 -1.12
N TYR A 131 35.81 13.23 0.19
CA TYR A 131 36.83 12.77 1.13
C TYR A 131 36.96 11.26 1.14
N THR A 132 35.85 10.51 0.99
CA THR A 132 35.91 9.05 0.81
C THR A 132 36.65 8.67 -0.47
N ASP A 133 36.38 9.38 -1.58
CA ASP A 133 37.01 9.09 -2.88
C ASP A 133 38.54 9.32 -2.89
N ARG A 134 39.05 10.15 -1.97
CA ARG A 134 40.48 10.50 -1.87
C ARG A 134 41.25 9.65 -0.87
N ASP A 135 40.57 8.85 -0.05
CA ASP A 135 41.18 8.09 1.03
C ASP A 135 41.39 6.63 0.60
N GLU A 136 42.47 6.37 -0.16
CA GLU A 136 42.84 5.04 -0.65
C GLU A 136 43.09 4.00 0.46
N ALA A 137 43.23 4.45 1.71
CA ALA A 137 43.49 3.60 2.87
C ALA A 137 42.22 2.94 3.46
N VAL A 138 41.03 3.25 2.93
CA VAL A 138 39.75 2.75 3.46
C VAL A 138 39.07 1.80 2.47
N CYS A 139 38.45 0.74 2.99
CA CYS A 139 37.82 -0.32 2.19
C CYS A 139 36.64 0.20 1.35
N GLU A 140 36.42 -0.36 0.15
CA GLU A 140 35.27 -0.04 -0.72
C GLU A 140 33.92 -0.12 0.03
N ASN A 141 33.79 -1.06 0.98
CA ASN A 141 32.61 -1.21 1.82
C ASN A 141 32.29 0.03 2.68
N PHE A 142 33.30 0.75 3.16
CA PHE A 142 33.09 1.99 3.93
C PHE A 142 32.58 3.12 3.03
N SER A 143 33.14 3.24 1.82
CA SER A 143 32.72 4.26 0.86
C SER A 143 31.24 4.11 0.52
N GLY A 144 30.80 2.87 0.25
CA GLY A 144 29.38 2.55 0.02
C GLY A 144 28.49 2.93 1.21
N GLN A 145 28.88 2.58 2.44
CA GLN A 145 28.10 2.90 3.64
C GLN A 145 28.01 4.42 3.90
N VAL A 146 29.08 5.17 3.66
CA VAL A 146 29.07 6.65 3.76
C VAL A 146 28.20 7.25 2.67
N GLN A 147 28.24 6.72 1.44
CA GLN A 147 27.38 7.14 0.34
C GLN A 147 25.90 6.93 0.69
N ASP A 148 25.53 5.75 1.20
CA ASP A 148 24.16 5.44 1.61
C ASP A 148 23.68 6.34 2.76
N LEU A 149 24.52 6.59 3.76
CA LEU A 149 24.20 7.52 4.84
C LEU A 149 23.98 8.94 4.30
N VAL A 150 24.88 9.45 3.45
CA VAL A 150 24.76 10.79 2.88
C VAL A 150 23.49 10.91 2.04
N LEU A 151 23.17 9.91 1.21
CA LEU A 151 21.92 9.86 0.44
C LEU A 151 20.68 9.84 1.35
N ASN A 152 20.71 9.05 2.42
CA ASN A 152 19.62 9.01 3.39
C ASN A 152 19.43 10.38 4.09
N LEU A 153 20.50 10.99 4.61
CA LEU A 153 20.45 12.31 5.24
C LEU A 153 19.95 13.40 4.27
N HIS A 154 20.38 13.35 3.00
CA HIS A 154 19.88 14.24 1.97
C HIS A 154 18.38 14.07 1.72
N THR A 155 17.91 12.82 1.69
CA THR A 155 16.49 12.47 1.46
C THR A 155 15.64 12.95 2.62
N ILE A 156 16.02 12.63 3.87
CA ILE A 156 15.33 13.11 5.08
C ILE A 156 15.25 14.63 5.09
N LEU A 157 16.37 15.31 4.81
CA LEU A 157 16.41 16.77 4.80
C LEU A 157 15.49 17.37 3.73
N SER A 158 15.61 16.88 2.50
CA SER A 158 14.80 17.33 1.36
C SER A 158 13.32 17.10 1.63
N ASP A 159 12.96 15.91 2.09
CA ASP A 159 11.57 15.51 2.27
C ASP A 159 10.93 16.26 3.43
N THR A 160 11.66 16.49 4.53
CA THR A 160 11.15 17.30 5.66
C THR A 160 10.88 18.76 5.28
N ILE A 161 11.63 19.31 4.31
CA ILE A 161 11.39 20.65 3.78
C ILE A 161 10.16 20.65 2.86
N LYS A 162 10.10 19.69 1.92
CA LYS A 162 8.95 19.49 1.03
C LYS A 162 7.65 19.26 1.81
N MET A 163 7.69 18.63 2.98
CA MET A 163 6.49 18.45 3.82
C MET A 163 5.78 19.77 4.15
N LYS A 164 6.52 20.88 4.27
CA LYS A 164 5.92 22.21 4.52
C LYS A 164 5.27 22.77 3.25
N GLU A 165 5.89 22.55 2.10
CA GLU A 165 5.40 23.02 0.79
C GLU A 165 4.15 22.26 0.33
N PHE A 166 4.03 20.99 0.73
CA PHE A 166 2.94 20.09 0.38
C PHE A 166 2.00 19.81 1.57
N ALA A 167 1.96 20.70 2.57
CA ALA A 167 1.08 20.54 3.73
C ALA A 167 -0.42 20.49 3.38
N GLU A 168 -0.81 21.08 2.25
CA GLU A 168 -2.18 21.09 1.74
C GLU A 168 -2.54 19.83 0.91
N ASP A 169 -1.54 19.04 0.48
CA ASP A 169 -1.70 17.78 -0.26
C ASP A 169 -1.59 16.60 0.71
N PRO A 170 -2.71 16.01 1.17
CA PRO A 170 -2.66 14.98 2.20
C PRO A 170 -1.96 13.71 1.71
N GLU A 171 -2.10 13.33 0.44
CA GLU A 171 -1.46 12.15 -0.11
C GLU A 171 0.06 12.35 -0.26
N MET A 172 0.52 13.50 -0.77
CA MET A 172 1.95 13.81 -0.85
C MET A 172 2.57 13.98 0.53
N LEU A 173 1.88 14.62 1.47
CA LEU A 173 2.34 14.76 2.84
C LEU A 173 2.60 13.39 3.47
N VAL A 174 1.66 12.45 3.36
CA VAL A 174 1.81 11.07 3.88
C VAL A 174 2.95 10.33 3.17
N ASP A 175 3.14 10.50 1.87
CA ASP A 175 4.29 9.91 1.16
C ASP A 175 5.64 10.47 1.65
N LEU A 176 5.72 11.77 1.89
CA LEU A 176 6.91 12.42 2.45
C LEU A 176 7.16 11.95 3.88
N MET A 177 6.12 11.90 4.72
CA MET A 177 6.20 11.36 6.09
C MET A 177 6.71 9.92 6.07
N TYR A 178 6.22 9.08 5.16
CA TYR A 178 6.68 7.70 5.01
C TYR A 178 8.15 7.63 4.59
N ARG A 179 8.59 8.43 3.61
CA ARG A 179 10.00 8.46 3.18
C ARG A 179 10.93 8.87 4.31
N VAL A 180 10.54 9.89 5.08
CA VAL A 180 11.25 10.31 6.28
C VAL A 180 11.26 9.20 7.33
N ALA A 181 10.13 8.57 7.61
CA ALA A 181 10.02 7.44 8.54
C ALA A 181 10.91 6.26 8.11
N LYS A 182 11.01 5.98 6.81
CA LYS A 182 11.87 4.93 6.25
C LYS A 182 13.35 5.28 6.37
N GLY A 183 13.71 6.56 6.22
CA GLY A 183 15.06 7.04 6.49
C GLY A 183 15.50 6.84 7.96
N TYR A 184 14.53 6.79 8.88
CA TYR A 184 14.74 6.49 10.30
C TYR A 184 14.66 5.00 10.66
N ALA A 185 14.66 4.06 9.71
CA ALA A 185 14.55 2.62 10.00
C ALA A 185 15.60 2.10 10.99
N ASN A 186 16.80 2.70 10.99
CA ASN A 186 17.89 2.33 11.90
C ASN A 186 17.75 2.92 13.31
N SER A 187 16.70 3.72 13.57
CA SER A 187 16.39 4.29 14.88
C SER A 187 14.94 3.95 15.23
N PRO A 188 14.70 2.89 16.02
CA PRO A 188 13.35 2.38 16.27
C PRO A 188 12.44 3.39 16.97
N ASP A 189 12.97 4.20 17.90
CA ASP A 189 12.21 5.25 18.57
C ASP A 189 11.71 6.35 17.60
N LEU A 190 12.55 6.75 16.64
CA LEU A 190 12.15 7.73 15.63
C LEU A 190 11.18 7.13 14.61
N ARG A 191 11.45 5.91 14.13
CA ARG A 191 10.54 5.15 13.25
C ARG A 191 9.15 5.07 13.88
N LEU A 192 9.06 4.68 15.15
CA LEU A 192 7.83 4.61 15.92
C LEU A 192 7.11 5.97 16.02
N THR A 193 7.85 7.03 16.37
CA THR A 193 7.30 8.39 16.47
C THR A 193 6.66 8.84 15.14
N TRP A 194 7.31 8.54 14.02
CA TRP A 194 6.78 8.87 12.70
C TRP A 194 5.55 8.04 12.32
N LEU A 195 5.54 6.73 12.58
CA LEU A 195 4.36 5.90 12.37
C LEU A 195 3.16 6.40 13.18
N GLN A 196 3.35 6.79 14.43
CA GLN A 196 2.29 7.39 15.25
C GLN A 196 1.83 8.75 14.71
N ASN A 197 2.75 9.60 14.23
CA ASN A 197 2.39 10.87 13.60
C ASN A 197 1.61 10.67 12.31
N MET A 198 1.96 9.67 11.49
CA MET A 198 1.20 9.28 10.31
C MET A 198 -0.20 8.80 10.69
N ALA A 199 -0.34 7.99 11.75
CA ALA A 199 -1.65 7.58 12.27
C ALA A 199 -2.51 8.78 12.68
N ARG A 200 -1.92 9.78 13.35
CA ARG A 200 -2.60 11.04 13.70
C ARG A 200 -3.06 11.82 12.47
N GLN A 201 -2.23 11.88 11.42
CA GLN A 201 -2.60 12.52 10.17
C GLN A 201 -3.75 11.79 9.46
N HIS A 202 -3.77 10.46 9.47
CA HIS A 202 -4.89 9.70 8.93
C HIS A 202 -6.19 9.94 9.70
N LEU A 203 -6.11 10.15 11.02
CA LEU A 203 -7.28 10.49 11.85
C LEU A 203 -7.90 11.84 11.48
N THR A 204 -7.10 12.85 11.10
CA THR A 204 -7.66 14.15 10.68
C THR A 204 -8.51 14.01 9.41
N HIS A 205 -8.21 13.02 8.57
CA HIS A 205 -8.95 12.69 7.35
C HIS A 205 -9.94 11.53 7.51
N LYS A 206 -10.11 10.98 8.72
CA LYS A 206 -10.96 9.82 9.02
C LYS A 206 -10.59 8.55 8.24
N HIS A 207 -9.32 8.40 7.87
CA HIS A 207 -8.78 7.18 7.26
C HIS A 207 -8.43 6.15 8.34
N TYR A 208 -9.46 5.56 8.97
CA TYR A 208 -9.28 4.67 10.12
C TYR A 208 -8.50 3.38 9.79
N ALA A 209 -8.68 2.82 8.59
CA ALA A 209 -7.96 1.63 8.17
C ALA A 209 -6.44 1.89 8.12
N GLU A 210 -6.03 2.98 7.48
CA GLU A 210 -4.63 3.38 7.34
C GLU A 210 -4.02 3.77 8.71
N ALA A 211 -4.79 4.45 9.57
CA ALA A 211 -4.37 4.73 10.94
C ALA A 211 -4.14 3.44 11.75
N GLY A 212 -5.04 2.47 11.64
CA GLY A 212 -4.88 1.14 12.23
C GLY A 212 -3.64 0.42 11.70
N MET A 213 -3.37 0.49 10.40
CA MET A 213 -2.16 -0.09 9.80
C MET A 213 -0.88 0.58 10.32
N CYS A 214 -0.84 1.91 10.49
CA CYS A 214 0.32 2.58 11.09
C CYS A 214 0.59 2.09 12.51
N LEU A 215 -0.46 1.85 13.31
CA LEU A 215 -0.31 1.29 14.65
C LEU A 215 0.08 -0.19 14.62
N LEU A 216 -0.42 -0.98 13.67
CA LEU A 216 -0.01 -2.37 13.50
C LEU A 216 1.49 -2.49 13.16
N HIS A 217 2.00 -1.62 12.29
CA HIS A 217 3.44 -1.50 12.02
C HIS A 217 4.20 -1.08 13.30
N SER A 218 3.65 -0.13 14.07
CA SER A 218 4.21 0.28 15.36
C SER A 218 4.32 -0.89 16.36
N VAL A 219 3.26 -1.69 16.47
CA VAL A 219 3.22 -2.90 17.31
C VAL A 219 4.24 -3.92 16.83
N SER A 220 4.30 -4.15 15.51
CA SER A 220 5.22 -5.12 14.90
C SER A 220 6.68 -4.73 15.15
N LEU A 221 7.02 -3.45 15.02
CA LEU A 221 8.33 -2.90 15.34
C LEU A 221 8.69 -3.09 16.82
N VAL A 222 7.79 -2.72 17.74
CA VAL A 222 8.05 -2.87 19.17
C VAL A 222 8.23 -4.34 19.55
N VAL A 223 7.42 -5.25 18.99
CA VAL A 223 7.55 -6.70 19.23
C VAL A 223 8.87 -7.26 18.68
N GLU A 224 9.29 -6.84 17.49
CA GLU A 224 10.60 -7.23 16.91
C GLU A 224 11.75 -6.88 17.86
N TYR A 225 11.83 -5.61 18.28
CA TYR A 225 12.92 -5.16 19.15
C TYR A 225 12.83 -5.73 20.56
N LEU A 226 11.62 -5.91 21.12
CA LEU A 226 11.44 -6.61 22.40
C LEU A 226 11.90 -8.06 22.34
N HIS A 227 11.63 -8.76 21.23
CA HIS A 227 12.08 -10.13 21.03
C HIS A 227 13.61 -10.21 20.93
N MET A 228 14.26 -9.22 20.30
CA MET A 228 15.72 -9.13 20.26
C MET A 228 16.34 -8.82 21.63
N MET A 229 15.67 -8.01 22.46
CA MET A 229 16.14 -7.67 23.82
C MET A 229 16.03 -8.84 24.81
N ASP A 230 14.88 -9.50 24.83
CA ASP A 230 14.56 -10.57 25.77
C ASP A 230 13.65 -11.60 25.09
N PRO A 231 14.21 -12.66 24.47
CA PRO A 231 13.44 -13.66 23.74
C PRO A 231 12.70 -14.58 24.71
N VAL A 232 11.61 -14.09 25.30
CA VAL A 232 10.79 -14.87 26.21
C VAL A 232 9.73 -15.67 25.46
N GLN A 233 9.50 -16.92 25.88
CA GLN A 233 8.58 -17.87 25.23
C GLN A 233 7.12 -17.40 25.13
N TYR A 234 6.68 -16.45 25.97
CA TYR A 234 5.31 -15.90 25.95
C TYR A 234 5.17 -14.62 25.12
N MET A 235 6.25 -14.14 24.48
CA MET A 235 6.17 -13.04 23.52
C MET A 235 5.99 -13.59 22.10
N PRO A 236 5.31 -12.85 21.20
CA PRO A 236 5.25 -13.22 19.78
C PRO A 236 6.65 -13.23 19.16
N VAL A 237 6.84 -14.08 18.15
CA VAL A 237 8.11 -14.17 17.41
C VAL A 237 8.18 -13.03 16.40
N GLY A 238 8.64 -11.86 16.87
CA GLY A 238 8.89 -10.68 16.06
C GLY A 238 7.67 -10.16 15.28
N CYS A 239 7.94 -9.38 14.24
CA CYS A 239 6.95 -8.82 13.32
C CYS A 239 6.20 -9.91 12.51
N ALA A 240 6.83 -11.07 12.30
CA ALA A 240 6.26 -12.18 11.54
C ALA A 240 4.95 -12.73 12.17
N ALA A 241 4.77 -12.56 13.48
CA ALA A 241 3.55 -12.92 14.19
C ALA A 241 2.30 -12.22 13.64
N PHE A 242 2.45 -11.04 13.04
CA PHE A 242 1.35 -10.24 12.48
C PHE A 242 1.22 -10.37 10.96
N SER A 243 2.03 -11.20 10.31
CA SER A 243 2.01 -11.40 8.85
C SER A 243 0.69 -11.96 8.31
N ALA A 244 -0.06 -12.68 9.17
CA ALA A 244 -1.40 -13.17 8.86
C ALA A 244 -2.43 -12.04 8.68
N ILE A 245 -2.22 -10.90 9.35
CA ILE A 245 -3.06 -9.70 9.22
C ILE A 245 -2.65 -8.96 7.94
N SER A 246 -1.37 -8.65 7.82
CA SER A 246 -0.81 -8.00 6.64
C SER A 246 0.65 -8.38 6.44
N LYS A 247 1.00 -8.79 5.21
CA LYS A 247 2.39 -9.09 4.84
C LYS A 247 3.28 -7.83 4.83
N ASN A 248 2.69 -6.64 4.77
CA ASN A 248 3.44 -5.38 4.73
C ASN A 248 4.22 -5.13 6.04
N VAL A 249 3.80 -5.71 7.17
CA VAL A 249 4.48 -5.53 8.47
C VAL A 249 5.90 -6.10 8.50
N LEU A 250 6.23 -6.97 7.54
CA LEU A 250 7.58 -7.52 7.39
C LEU A 250 8.61 -6.43 7.02
N GLU A 251 8.17 -5.25 6.58
CA GLU A 251 9.06 -4.09 6.38
C GLU A 251 9.71 -3.61 7.69
N GLU A 252 9.13 -3.92 8.85
CA GLU A 252 9.65 -3.56 10.17
C GLU A 252 10.65 -4.59 10.73
N SER A 253 10.94 -5.66 9.97
CA SER A 253 11.84 -6.71 10.44
C SER A 253 13.29 -6.23 10.52
N ALA A 254 13.94 -6.55 11.64
CA ALA A 254 15.29 -6.11 11.95
C ALA A 254 16.33 -7.15 11.46
N VAL A 255 16.41 -7.37 10.14
CA VAL A 255 17.28 -8.41 9.52
C VAL A 255 18.49 -7.82 8.77
N SER A 256 18.66 -6.49 8.72
CA SER A 256 19.78 -5.89 7.98
C SER A 256 21.08 -5.90 8.78
N ASP A 257 22.22 -5.89 8.07
CA ASP A 257 23.57 -5.76 8.68
C ASP A 257 23.74 -4.42 9.43
N ASP A 258 22.84 -3.46 9.18
CA ASP A 258 22.80 -2.14 9.82
C ASP A 258 22.01 -2.13 11.15
N VAL A 259 21.41 -3.26 11.55
CA VAL A 259 20.64 -3.36 12.80
C VAL A 259 21.57 -3.28 13.99
N ILE A 260 21.31 -2.31 14.85
CA ILE A 260 22.07 -2.11 16.07
C ILE A 260 21.51 -3.05 17.14
N SER A 261 22.38 -3.72 17.89
CA SER A 261 21.91 -4.56 18.99
C SER A 261 21.15 -3.70 20.00
N PRO A 262 20.01 -4.16 20.52
CA PRO A 262 19.24 -3.41 21.52
C PRO A 262 19.99 -3.15 22.84
N GLU A 263 21.14 -3.80 23.03
CA GLU A 263 22.04 -3.62 24.18
C GLU A 263 22.92 -2.35 24.05
N GLU A 264 22.97 -1.70 22.88
CA GLU A 264 23.69 -0.43 22.72
C GLU A 264 22.92 0.76 23.30
N ASP A 265 23.62 1.59 24.09
CA ASP A 265 23.08 2.83 24.65
C ASP A 265 22.43 3.75 23.59
N GLY A 266 21.18 4.15 23.83
CA GLY A 266 20.42 5.05 22.98
C GLY A 266 19.39 4.38 22.06
N VAL A 267 19.31 3.04 22.04
CA VAL A 267 18.31 2.26 21.30
C VAL A 267 17.17 1.84 22.23
N CYS A 268 15.91 1.97 21.80
CA CYS A 268 14.72 1.57 22.56
C CYS A 268 14.58 2.28 23.92
N CYS A 269 15.07 3.51 24.05
CA CYS A 269 15.07 4.25 25.31
C CYS A 269 13.71 4.88 25.65
N SER A 270 12.77 4.93 24.69
CA SER A 270 11.43 5.44 24.96
C SER A 270 10.58 4.46 25.77
N ASN A 271 9.67 5.01 26.57
CA ASN A 271 8.70 4.22 27.36
C ASN A 271 7.83 3.28 26.50
N TRP A 272 7.78 3.49 25.18
CA TRP A 272 7.01 2.68 24.26
C TRP A 272 7.50 1.23 24.13
N PHE A 273 8.77 0.97 24.44
CA PHE A 273 9.33 -0.39 24.49
C PHE A 273 9.07 -1.08 25.83
N LEU A 274 8.06 -0.62 26.59
CA LEU A 274 7.56 -1.30 27.77
C LEU A 274 6.31 -2.11 27.42
N ARG A 275 6.19 -3.30 28.01
CA ARG A 275 5.05 -4.22 27.79
C ARG A 275 3.66 -3.57 28.01
N PRO A 276 3.42 -2.68 28.99
CA PRO A 276 2.13 -2.00 29.14
C PRO A 276 1.79 -1.07 27.99
N GLU A 277 2.78 -0.35 27.44
CA GLU A 277 2.58 0.57 26.30
C GLU A 277 2.32 -0.20 25.00
N LEU A 278 2.99 -1.36 24.81
CA LEU A 278 2.67 -2.28 23.72
C LEU A 278 1.19 -2.69 23.76
N LEU A 279 0.66 -3.06 24.93
CA LEU A 279 -0.75 -3.43 25.06
C LEU A 279 -1.69 -2.26 24.73
N ALA A 280 -1.31 -1.02 25.09
CA ALA A 280 -2.08 0.17 24.73
C ALA A 280 -2.08 0.43 23.21
N LEU A 281 -0.93 0.25 22.54
CA LEU A 281 -0.84 0.37 21.08
C LEU A 281 -1.73 -0.66 20.36
N VAL A 282 -1.78 -1.88 20.88
CA VAL A 282 -2.63 -2.96 20.36
C VAL A 282 -4.10 -2.63 20.53
N ASP A 283 -4.49 -2.13 21.70
CA ASP A 283 -5.87 -1.70 21.96
C ASP A 283 -6.31 -0.55 21.03
N HIS A 284 -5.43 0.42 20.78
CA HIS A 284 -5.69 1.51 19.84
C HIS A 284 -5.77 1.01 18.39
N SER A 285 -4.90 0.07 17.99
CA SER A 285 -4.95 -0.53 16.65
C SER A 285 -6.26 -1.29 16.44
N ALA A 286 -6.70 -2.08 17.41
CA ALA A 286 -7.97 -2.81 17.37
C ALA A 286 -9.16 -1.86 17.25
N GLN A 287 -9.16 -0.75 17.99
CA GLN A 287 -10.21 0.27 17.92
C GLN A 287 -10.32 0.89 16.51
N PHE A 288 -9.20 1.16 15.84
CA PHE A 288 -9.24 1.68 14.47
C PHE A 288 -9.71 0.65 13.45
N PHE A 289 -9.34 -0.63 13.63
CA PHE A 289 -9.87 -1.70 12.79
C PHE A 289 -11.39 -1.85 12.95
N GLU A 290 -11.89 -1.75 14.18
CA GLU A 290 -13.34 -1.74 14.45
C GLU A 290 -14.05 -0.57 13.76
N LEU A 291 -13.52 0.66 13.89
CA LEU A 291 -14.08 1.85 13.23
C LEU A 291 -14.02 1.78 11.70
N SER A 292 -13.03 1.07 11.15
CA SER A 292 -12.87 0.88 9.70
C SER A 292 -13.71 -0.27 9.13
N GLY A 293 -14.36 -1.09 9.98
CA GLY A 293 -15.11 -2.28 9.55
C GLY A 293 -14.25 -3.50 9.18
N LEU A 294 -12.96 -3.49 9.54
CA LEU A 294 -12.00 -4.57 9.33
C LEU A 294 -11.92 -5.48 10.58
N TYR A 295 -13.05 -6.05 10.98
CA TYR A 295 -13.19 -6.83 12.21
C TYR A 295 -12.30 -8.08 12.25
N GLU A 296 -12.02 -8.68 11.08
CA GLU A 296 -11.18 -9.87 10.91
C GLU A 296 -9.73 -9.65 11.36
N PHE A 297 -9.29 -8.40 11.49
CA PHE A 297 -7.94 -8.09 11.99
C PHE A 297 -7.83 -8.14 13.51
N ILE A 298 -8.96 -8.05 14.23
CA ILE A 298 -8.98 -7.91 15.70
C ILE A 298 -8.63 -9.24 16.38
N GLU A 299 -9.19 -10.36 15.92
CA GLU A 299 -8.92 -11.67 16.52
C GLU A 299 -7.44 -12.08 16.38
N PRO A 300 -6.82 -12.07 15.17
CA PRO A 300 -5.42 -12.45 15.04
C PRO A 300 -4.47 -11.52 15.81
N LEU A 301 -4.81 -10.22 15.88
CA LEU A 301 -4.04 -9.22 16.61
C LEU A 301 -3.95 -9.54 18.10
N TYR A 302 -5.09 -9.82 18.75
CA TYR A 302 -5.10 -10.17 20.16
C TYR A 302 -4.63 -11.61 20.41
N THR A 303 -4.87 -12.54 19.48
CA THR A 303 -4.42 -13.94 19.60
C THR A 303 -2.90 -14.03 19.64
N ALA A 304 -2.20 -13.22 18.84
CA ALA A 304 -0.74 -13.13 18.89
C ALA A 304 -0.20 -12.75 20.30
N LEU A 305 -0.94 -11.93 21.05
CA LEU A 305 -0.55 -11.42 22.37
C LEU A 305 -1.22 -12.14 23.54
N LEU A 306 -2.04 -13.15 23.26
CA LEU A 306 -2.73 -13.93 24.29
C LEU A 306 -1.76 -14.61 25.29
N PRO A 307 -0.59 -15.15 24.88
CA PRO A 307 0.38 -15.70 25.83
C PRO A 307 0.89 -14.65 26.84
N LEU A 308 1.12 -13.41 26.40
CA LEU A 308 1.52 -12.29 27.25
C LEU A 308 0.42 -11.95 28.27
N HIS A 309 -0.84 -11.87 27.86
CA HIS A 309 -1.95 -11.61 28.77
C HIS A 309 -2.12 -12.73 29.82
N ARG A 310 -1.95 -13.99 29.42
CA ARG A 310 -2.00 -15.14 30.35
C ARG A 310 -0.86 -15.11 31.35
N HIS A 311 0.34 -14.73 30.92
CA HIS A 311 1.50 -14.58 31.80
C HIS A 311 1.29 -13.50 32.86
N ASN A 312 0.72 -12.35 32.47
CA ASN A 312 0.43 -11.25 33.40
C ASN A 312 -0.61 -11.57 34.47
N LYS A 313 -1.41 -12.65 34.29
CA LYS A 313 -2.49 -13.09 35.20
C LYS A 313 -3.54 -12.01 35.54
N ASP A 314 -3.68 -11.00 34.68
CA ASP A 314 -4.75 -10.02 34.78
C ASP A 314 -6.01 -10.57 34.09
N TYR A 315 -6.78 -11.34 34.84
CA TYR A 315 -8.00 -11.97 34.34
C TYR A 315 -9.09 -10.96 33.93
N ARG A 316 -9.07 -9.71 34.45
CA ARG A 316 -10.02 -8.68 34.02
C ARG A 316 -9.70 -8.20 32.61
N ARG A 317 -8.42 -7.91 32.34
CA ARG A 317 -7.98 -7.57 30.98
C ARG A 317 -8.19 -8.74 30.01
N LEU A 318 -7.88 -9.96 30.44
CA LEU A 318 -8.10 -11.15 29.62
C LEU A 318 -9.59 -11.33 29.25
N ALA A 319 -10.50 -11.11 30.19
CA ALA A 319 -11.95 -11.14 29.92
C ALA A 319 -12.37 -10.04 28.93
N ALA A 320 -11.81 -8.83 29.05
CA ALA A 320 -12.06 -7.74 28.10
C ALA A 320 -11.54 -8.06 26.69
N VAL A 321 -10.37 -8.68 26.56
CA VAL A 321 -9.82 -9.13 25.27
C VAL A 321 -10.74 -10.17 24.62
N TYR A 322 -11.17 -11.19 25.36
CA TYR A 322 -12.11 -12.19 24.83
C TYR A 322 -13.47 -11.57 24.48
N ALA A 323 -13.95 -10.58 25.24
CA ALA A 323 -15.17 -9.85 24.90
C ALA A 323 -15.02 -9.10 23.57
N LYS A 324 -13.91 -8.37 23.37
CA LYS A 324 -13.62 -7.69 22.09
C LYS A 324 -13.55 -8.66 20.91
N MET A 325 -12.87 -9.80 21.07
CA MET A 325 -12.83 -10.84 20.03
C MET A 325 -14.23 -11.34 19.69
N ARG A 326 -15.05 -11.67 20.70
CA ARG A 326 -16.45 -12.09 20.48
C ARG A 326 -17.23 -11.01 19.74
N ASP A 327 -17.17 -9.77 20.19
CA ASP A 327 -17.91 -8.66 19.60
C ASP A 327 -17.47 -8.42 18.14
N SER A 328 -16.19 -8.65 17.81
CA SER A 328 -15.71 -8.61 16.42
C SER A 328 -16.32 -9.72 15.56
N CYS A 329 -16.43 -10.94 16.07
CA CYS A 329 -17.08 -12.05 15.37
C CYS A 329 -18.58 -11.81 15.16
N ASP A 330 -19.27 -11.28 16.18
CA ASP A 330 -20.69 -10.93 16.09
C ASP A 330 -20.92 -9.84 15.01
N ASN A 331 -20.02 -8.85 14.94
CA ASN A 331 -20.04 -7.82 13.91
C ASN A 331 -19.81 -8.37 12.50
N ILE A 332 -18.93 -9.36 12.32
CA ILE A 332 -18.73 -10.04 11.03
C ILE A 332 -20.05 -10.72 10.61
N ALA A 333 -20.63 -11.53 11.51
CA ALA A 333 -21.85 -12.28 11.24
C ALA A 333 -23.05 -11.37 10.90
N PHE A 334 -23.17 -10.22 11.58
CA PHE A 334 -24.30 -9.32 11.36
C PHE A 334 -24.14 -8.38 10.16
N ASN A 335 -22.90 -7.96 9.85
CA ASN A 335 -22.65 -6.93 8.85
C ASN A 335 -22.08 -7.45 7.53
N GLU A 336 -21.88 -8.77 7.35
CA GLU A 336 -21.22 -9.33 6.16
C GLU A 336 -21.76 -8.77 4.83
N SER A 337 -23.09 -8.70 4.67
CA SER A 337 -23.75 -8.20 3.45
C SER A 337 -23.85 -6.67 3.33
N LYS A 338 -23.52 -5.93 4.39
CA LYS A 338 -23.63 -4.46 4.44
C LYS A 338 -22.28 -3.76 4.37
N ARG A 339 -21.17 -4.49 4.52
CA ARG A 339 -19.83 -3.91 4.50
C ARG A 339 -19.44 -3.50 3.09
N MET A 340 -19.01 -2.26 2.97
CA MET A 340 -18.53 -1.68 1.73
C MET A 340 -17.04 -1.42 1.85
N PHE A 341 -16.26 -2.01 0.95
CA PHE A 341 -14.81 -1.85 0.90
C PHE A 341 -14.43 -0.69 -0.03
N GLY A 342 -13.17 -0.25 0.06
CA GLY A 342 -12.67 0.90 -0.68
C GLY A 342 -12.82 0.76 -2.20
N THR A 343 -12.95 1.89 -2.88
CA THR A 343 -12.92 1.95 -4.36
C THR A 343 -11.53 2.36 -4.83
N TYR A 344 -11.11 1.87 -6.01
CA TYR A 344 -9.74 2.04 -6.46
C TYR A 344 -9.66 2.78 -7.80
N PHE A 345 -8.70 3.70 -7.89
CA PHE A 345 -8.45 4.48 -9.10
C PHE A 345 -6.95 4.49 -9.41
N ARG A 346 -6.58 4.19 -10.66
CA ARG A 346 -5.24 4.44 -11.16
C ARG A 346 -5.13 5.90 -11.60
N ILE A 347 -4.14 6.60 -11.07
CA ILE A 347 -3.85 8.01 -11.33
C ILE A 347 -2.42 8.13 -11.83
N GLY A 348 -2.28 8.57 -13.07
CA GLY A 348 -1.00 8.87 -13.71
C GLY A 348 -0.78 10.37 -13.80
N PHE A 349 0.41 10.83 -13.43
CA PHE A 349 0.81 12.24 -13.50
C PHE A 349 1.81 12.41 -14.65
N TYR A 350 1.59 13.38 -15.54
CA TYR A 350 2.50 13.65 -16.65
C TYR A 350 2.68 15.15 -16.87
N GLY A 351 3.92 15.58 -17.04
CA GLY A 351 4.33 16.97 -17.25
C GLY A 351 5.24 17.47 -16.13
N HIS A 352 6.28 18.21 -16.51
CA HIS A 352 7.36 18.66 -15.62
C HIS A 352 6.89 19.48 -14.40
N ARG A 353 5.69 20.09 -14.46
CA ARG A 353 5.09 20.84 -13.33
C ARG A 353 4.81 19.97 -12.11
N PHE A 354 4.68 18.66 -12.30
CA PHE A 354 4.48 17.69 -11.23
C PHE A 354 5.77 17.33 -10.47
N GLY A 355 6.95 17.73 -10.97
CA GLY A 355 8.23 17.47 -10.31
C GLY A 355 8.47 15.98 -10.08
N ASP A 356 8.60 15.58 -8.80
CA ASP A 356 8.81 14.18 -8.40
C ASP A 356 7.70 13.22 -8.87
N LEU A 357 6.51 13.72 -9.17
CA LEU A 357 5.39 12.92 -9.65
C LEU A 357 5.39 12.75 -11.19
N ASP A 358 6.23 13.46 -11.94
CA ASP A 358 6.19 13.43 -13.40
C ASP A 358 6.53 12.04 -13.95
N GLY A 359 5.56 11.43 -14.62
CA GLY A 359 5.66 10.10 -15.21
C GLY A 359 5.33 8.95 -14.25
N GLU A 360 4.95 9.26 -13.01
CA GLU A 360 4.63 8.26 -11.99
C GLU A 360 3.15 7.90 -12.00
N GLU A 361 2.86 6.63 -11.70
CA GLU A 361 1.52 6.08 -11.65
C GLU A 361 1.23 5.45 -10.29
N PHE A 362 0.05 5.74 -9.76
CA PHE A 362 -0.37 5.28 -8.44
C PHE A 362 -1.75 4.66 -8.51
N VAL A 363 -2.01 3.66 -7.67
CA VAL A 363 -3.36 3.24 -7.33
C VAL A 363 -3.76 3.95 -6.04
N TYR A 364 -4.88 4.67 -6.10
CA TYR A 364 -5.50 5.36 -4.97
C TYR A 364 -6.61 4.48 -4.41
N LYS A 365 -6.66 4.37 -3.08
CA LYS A 365 -7.77 3.80 -2.34
C LYS A 365 -8.65 4.93 -1.82
N GLU A 366 -9.86 4.99 -2.34
CA GLU A 366 -10.90 5.94 -1.94
C GLU A 366 -11.93 5.29 -1.02
N PRO A 367 -12.73 6.10 -0.30
CA PRO A 367 -13.90 5.60 0.42
C PRO A 367 -14.80 4.71 -0.45
N PRO A 368 -15.61 3.85 0.19
CA PRO A 368 -16.58 3.04 -0.55
C PRO A 368 -17.54 3.94 -1.34
N LEU A 369 -17.93 3.49 -2.54
CA LEU A 369 -18.89 4.15 -3.45
C LEU A 369 -18.43 5.47 -4.07
N THR A 370 -17.19 5.92 -3.87
CA THR A 370 -16.63 7.07 -4.59
C THR A 370 -16.66 6.81 -6.09
N LYS A 371 -17.14 7.80 -6.86
CA LYS A 371 -17.29 7.70 -8.33
C LYS A 371 -16.18 8.46 -9.05
N LEU A 372 -15.88 8.05 -10.28
CA LEU A 372 -14.85 8.69 -11.12
C LEU A 372 -14.99 10.23 -11.22
N PRO A 373 -16.20 10.81 -11.42
CA PRO A 373 -16.34 12.26 -11.46
C PRO A 373 -15.96 12.97 -10.16
N GLU A 374 -16.16 12.34 -9.01
CA GLU A 374 -15.89 12.91 -7.70
C GLU A 374 -14.39 13.09 -7.47
N ILE A 375 -13.61 12.02 -7.69
CA ILE A 375 -12.15 12.07 -7.61
C ILE A 375 -11.56 12.96 -8.71
N SER A 376 -12.12 12.90 -9.93
CA SER A 376 -11.69 13.76 -11.03
C SER A 376 -11.86 15.24 -10.68
N HIS A 377 -13.02 15.64 -10.15
CA HIS A 377 -13.26 17.01 -9.76
C HIS A 377 -12.40 17.44 -8.56
N ARG A 378 -12.18 16.54 -7.58
CA ARG A 378 -11.31 16.81 -6.44
C ARG A 378 -9.88 17.13 -6.88
N LEU A 379 -9.30 16.30 -7.74
CA LEU A 379 -7.94 16.48 -8.25
C LEU A 379 -7.83 17.65 -9.23
N GLU A 380 -8.83 17.82 -10.10
CA GLU A 380 -8.88 18.95 -11.03
C GLU A 380 -8.93 20.29 -10.28
N ARG A 381 -9.74 20.38 -9.23
CA ARG A 381 -9.80 21.57 -8.37
C ARG A 381 -8.48 21.79 -7.64
N PHE A 382 -7.95 20.76 -6.98
CA PHE A 382 -6.72 20.87 -6.19
C PHE A 382 -5.51 21.32 -7.03
N TYR A 383 -5.25 20.63 -8.15
CA TYR A 383 -4.13 20.98 -9.02
C TYR A 383 -4.41 22.20 -9.90
N GLY A 384 -5.69 22.51 -10.18
CA GLY A 384 -6.12 23.72 -10.88
C GLY A 384 -5.85 24.97 -10.05
N ASP A 385 -6.12 24.93 -8.74
CA ASP A 385 -5.81 26.01 -7.80
C ASP A 385 -4.27 26.24 -7.70
N ARG A 386 -3.48 25.17 -7.84
CA ARG A 386 -2.01 25.22 -7.73
C ARG A 386 -1.29 25.67 -8.99
N PHE A 387 -1.70 25.17 -10.15
CA PHE A 387 -1.00 25.40 -11.43
C PHE A 387 -1.73 26.39 -12.35
N GLY A 388 -2.96 26.76 -12.01
CA GLY A 388 -3.88 27.49 -12.87
C GLY A 388 -4.71 26.54 -13.75
N PRO A 389 -6.02 26.79 -13.93
CA PRO A 389 -6.93 25.90 -14.64
C PRO A 389 -6.55 25.69 -16.12
N ASP A 390 -5.97 26.70 -16.77
CA ASP A 390 -5.56 26.61 -18.18
C ASP A 390 -4.36 25.68 -18.42
N ASN A 391 -3.60 25.41 -17.36
CA ASN A 391 -2.40 24.58 -17.41
C ASN A 391 -2.66 23.11 -17.06
N LEU A 392 -3.88 22.76 -16.60
CA LEU A 392 -4.24 21.41 -16.18
C LEU A 392 -5.19 20.75 -17.19
N VAL A 393 -4.92 19.49 -17.54
CA VAL A 393 -5.76 18.71 -18.44
C VAL A 393 -6.03 17.33 -17.85
N ILE A 394 -7.30 16.99 -17.65
CA ILE A 394 -7.71 15.63 -17.28
C ILE A 394 -7.83 14.76 -18.53
N VAL A 395 -6.99 13.74 -18.61
CA VAL A 395 -7.02 12.72 -19.67
C VAL A 395 -8.11 11.71 -19.35
N LYS A 396 -9.18 11.72 -20.16
CA LYS A 396 -10.33 10.81 -20.02
C LYS A 396 -10.11 9.45 -20.65
N ASP A 397 -9.15 9.34 -21.58
CA ASP A 397 -8.79 8.08 -22.20
C ASP A 397 -7.98 7.23 -21.21
N SER A 398 -8.21 5.92 -21.20
CA SER A 398 -7.48 4.95 -20.38
C SER A 398 -6.29 4.32 -21.12
N ASN A 399 -6.06 4.70 -22.39
CA ASN A 399 -4.89 4.25 -23.16
C ASN A 399 -3.57 4.70 -22.53
N ALA A 400 -2.48 3.98 -22.85
CA ALA A 400 -1.14 4.39 -22.46
C ALA A 400 -0.84 5.78 -23.04
N VAL A 401 -0.37 6.69 -22.18
CA VAL A 401 -0.13 8.09 -22.56
C VAL A 401 1.22 8.21 -23.25
N GLU A 402 1.19 8.62 -24.52
CA GLU A 402 2.38 8.91 -25.31
C GLU A 402 2.99 10.26 -24.89
N ARG A 403 4.01 10.23 -24.03
CA ARG A 403 4.65 11.44 -23.46
C ARG A 403 5.15 12.41 -24.53
N GLU A 404 5.61 11.91 -25.67
CA GLU A 404 6.14 12.71 -26.79
C GLU A 404 5.08 13.60 -27.46
N ARG A 405 3.79 13.23 -27.36
CA ARG A 405 2.68 13.97 -27.95
C ARG A 405 2.08 15.02 -27.02
N LEU A 406 2.49 15.05 -25.76
CA LEU A 406 1.97 15.98 -24.77
C LEU A 406 2.65 17.35 -24.88
N ASP A 407 1.89 18.41 -24.59
CA ASP A 407 2.45 19.75 -24.46
C ASP A 407 3.29 19.83 -23.19
N GLN A 408 4.58 20.09 -23.33
CA GLN A 408 5.49 20.17 -22.20
C GLN A 408 5.09 21.28 -21.21
N ASN A 409 4.38 22.33 -21.63
CA ASN A 409 3.98 23.43 -20.75
C ASN A 409 2.77 23.13 -19.87
N LYS A 410 2.07 22.02 -20.11
CA LYS A 410 0.85 21.62 -19.40
C LYS A 410 1.09 20.45 -18.46
N ALA A 411 0.20 20.33 -17.49
CA ALA A 411 0.10 19.25 -16.53
C ALA A 411 -1.08 18.35 -16.93
N TYR A 412 -0.83 17.05 -17.09
CA TYR A 412 -1.83 16.06 -17.45
C TYR A 412 -2.03 15.07 -16.30
N ILE A 413 -3.28 14.85 -15.91
CA ILE A 413 -3.65 13.81 -14.95
C ILE A 413 -4.55 12.82 -15.66
N GLN A 414 -4.17 11.55 -15.65
CA GLN A 414 -4.98 10.47 -16.18
C GLN A 414 -5.62 9.70 -15.03
N ILE A 415 -6.95 9.58 -15.05
CA ILE A 415 -7.71 8.91 -13.99
C ILE A 415 -8.50 7.75 -14.58
N THR A 416 -8.28 6.55 -14.06
CA THR A 416 -8.93 5.33 -14.54
C THR A 416 -9.45 4.53 -13.36
N TYR A 417 -10.73 4.15 -13.38
CA TYR A 417 -11.28 3.23 -12.38
C TYR A 417 -10.65 1.84 -12.56
N VAL A 418 -10.25 1.21 -11.45
CA VAL A 418 -9.64 -0.12 -11.45
C VAL A 418 -10.35 -1.02 -10.43
N GLU A 419 -10.42 -2.31 -10.74
CA GLU A 419 -10.99 -3.32 -9.84
C GLU A 419 -9.88 -4.20 -9.27
N PRO A 420 -10.00 -4.70 -8.02
CA PRO A 420 -9.13 -5.74 -7.51
C PRO A 420 -9.06 -6.93 -8.47
N TYR A 421 -7.85 -7.34 -8.81
CA TYR A 421 -7.60 -8.49 -9.68
C TYR A 421 -7.04 -9.64 -8.85
N LEU A 422 -7.76 -10.75 -8.84
CA LEU A 422 -7.36 -12.00 -8.18
C LEU A 422 -7.20 -13.09 -9.23
N GLU A 423 -6.13 -13.87 -9.11
CA GLU A 423 -5.94 -14.99 -10.02
C GLU A 423 -6.97 -16.12 -9.77
N PRO A 424 -7.23 -17.00 -10.75
CA PRO A 424 -8.23 -18.06 -10.61
C PRO A 424 -7.98 -19.03 -9.44
N TYR A 425 -6.73 -19.18 -8.98
CA TYR A 425 -6.42 -19.98 -7.80
C TYR A 425 -6.78 -19.22 -6.51
N GLU A 426 -6.48 -17.92 -6.43
CA GLU A 426 -6.82 -17.07 -5.29
C GLU A 426 -8.33 -16.95 -5.10
N LEU A 427 -9.10 -16.89 -6.20
CA LEU A 427 -10.58 -16.86 -6.14
C LEU A 427 -11.19 -18.14 -5.52
N ARG A 428 -10.45 -19.26 -5.51
CA ARG A 428 -10.88 -20.52 -4.87
C ARG A 428 -10.59 -20.52 -3.37
N GLU A 429 -9.49 -19.90 -2.97
CA GLU A 429 -9.08 -19.79 -1.56
C GLU A 429 -9.84 -18.66 -0.86
N ARG A 430 -9.97 -17.50 -1.50
CA ARG A 430 -10.63 -16.28 -0.99
C ARG A 430 -12.12 -16.33 -1.29
N GLN A 431 -12.89 -16.85 -0.35
CA GLN A 431 -14.33 -17.04 -0.52
C GLN A 431 -15.12 -15.84 -0.04
N SER A 432 -14.73 -15.26 1.09
CA SER A 432 -15.43 -14.12 1.69
C SER A 432 -15.18 -12.83 0.92
N GLN A 433 -16.12 -11.89 1.05
CA GLN A 433 -15.96 -10.55 0.46
C GLN A 433 -14.75 -9.82 1.07
N PHE A 434 -14.48 -10.03 2.37
CA PHE A 434 -13.33 -9.46 3.05
C PHE A 434 -12.01 -9.95 2.45
N GLU A 435 -11.82 -11.28 2.30
CA GLU A 435 -10.58 -11.85 1.75
C GLU A 435 -10.30 -11.38 0.32
N ARG A 436 -11.35 -11.14 -0.46
CA ARG A 436 -11.24 -10.61 -1.82
C ARG A 436 -10.90 -9.12 -1.87
N ASN A 437 -11.12 -8.39 -0.77
CA ASN A 437 -10.87 -6.96 -0.65
C ASN A 437 -9.69 -6.61 0.28
N ASN A 438 -9.03 -7.61 0.86
CA ASN A 438 -7.92 -7.45 1.78
C ASN A 438 -6.63 -8.06 1.23
N GLY A 439 -5.48 -7.44 1.50
CA GLY A 439 -4.19 -7.90 1.01
C GLY A 439 -4.06 -7.84 -0.51
N ILE A 440 -4.74 -6.89 -1.17
CA ILE A 440 -4.74 -6.76 -2.63
C ILE A 440 -3.56 -5.89 -3.09
N ALA A 441 -2.71 -6.43 -3.97
CA ALA A 441 -1.66 -5.66 -4.64
C ALA A 441 -1.89 -5.53 -6.16
N THR A 442 -2.88 -6.23 -6.70
CA THR A 442 -3.12 -6.34 -8.14
C THR A 442 -4.47 -5.78 -8.52
N PHE A 443 -4.50 -4.97 -9.57
CA PHE A 443 -5.68 -4.24 -10.02
C PHE A 443 -5.82 -4.37 -11.53
N VAL A 444 -7.05 -4.40 -12.04
CA VAL A 444 -7.32 -4.51 -13.48
C VAL A 444 -8.25 -3.41 -13.95
N TYR A 445 -7.97 -2.88 -15.13
CA TYR A 445 -8.94 -2.12 -15.91
C TYR A 445 -8.96 -2.62 -17.35
N SER A 446 -10.05 -2.29 -18.04
CA SER A 446 -10.26 -2.66 -19.44
C SER A 446 -10.38 -1.43 -20.32
N THR A 447 -9.72 -1.44 -21.47
CA THR A 447 -9.82 -0.40 -22.49
C THR A 447 -10.40 -1.01 -23.76
N PRO A 448 -11.57 -0.55 -24.23
CA PRO A 448 -12.15 -1.03 -25.48
C PRO A 448 -11.37 -0.44 -26.67
N TYR A 449 -11.18 -1.24 -27.72
CA TYR A 449 -10.54 -0.79 -28.95
C TYR A 449 -11.01 -1.62 -30.15
N THR A 450 -10.85 -1.08 -31.36
CA THR A 450 -11.06 -1.78 -32.63
C THR A 450 -9.75 -1.83 -33.42
N GLN A 451 -9.66 -2.73 -34.41
CA GLN A 451 -8.49 -2.78 -35.31
C GLN A 451 -8.33 -1.48 -36.13
N SER A 452 -9.41 -0.72 -36.31
CA SER A 452 -9.41 0.59 -36.97
C SER A 452 -8.93 1.74 -36.07
N GLY A 453 -8.59 1.46 -34.80
CA GLY A 453 -8.10 2.45 -33.84
C GLY A 453 -9.17 3.26 -33.12
N ARG A 454 -10.47 2.97 -33.34
CA ARG A 454 -11.57 3.57 -32.58
C ARG A 454 -11.77 2.81 -31.26
N ALA A 455 -12.33 3.48 -30.25
CA ALA A 455 -12.62 2.83 -28.97
C ALA A 455 -13.79 1.82 -29.08
N HIS A 456 -14.83 2.18 -29.85
CA HIS A 456 -16.04 1.37 -30.01
C HIS A 456 -16.31 1.07 -31.49
N GLY A 457 -16.78 -0.14 -31.78
CA GLY A 457 -17.18 -0.61 -33.10
C GLY A 457 -18.28 -1.67 -33.03
N ASP A 458 -18.51 -2.37 -34.15
CA ASP A 458 -19.46 -3.48 -34.22
C ASP A 458 -18.96 -4.70 -33.42
N LEU A 459 -19.86 -5.61 -33.04
CA LEU A 459 -19.52 -6.78 -32.21
C LEU A 459 -18.34 -7.59 -32.78
N GLN A 460 -18.27 -7.75 -34.10
CA GLN A 460 -17.22 -8.51 -34.79
C GLN A 460 -15.84 -7.85 -34.72
N ASP A 461 -15.77 -6.54 -34.49
CA ASP A 461 -14.53 -5.74 -34.49
C ASP A 461 -14.14 -5.26 -33.09
N GLN A 462 -15.03 -5.42 -32.11
CA GLN A 462 -14.85 -4.92 -30.76
C GLN A 462 -13.88 -5.81 -29.96
N CYS A 463 -12.66 -5.32 -29.80
CA CYS A 463 -11.67 -5.91 -28.91
C CYS A 463 -11.66 -5.22 -27.55
N LYS A 464 -11.05 -5.86 -26.56
CA LYS A 464 -10.84 -5.32 -25.21
C LYS A 464 -9.41 -5.58 -24.79
N ARG A 465 -8.70 -4.55 -24.31
CA ARG A 465 -7.38 -4.72 -23.69
C ARG A 465 -7.55 -4.69 -22.18
N LYS A 466 -7.13 -5.74 -21.49
CA LYS A 466 -7.05 -5.78 -20.03
C LYS A 466 -5.65 -5.43 -19.60
N THR A 467 -5.54 -4.46 -18.72
CA THR A 467 -4.27 -4.04 -18.12
C THR A 467 -4.32 -4.34 -16.64
N VAL A 468 -3.41 -5.21 -16.20
CA VAL A 468 -3.19 -5.57 -14.80
C VAL A 468 -2.03 -4.76 -14.27
N LEU A 469 -2.26 -4.06 -13.17
CA LEU A 469 -1.31 -3.22 -12.45
C LEU A 469 -0.95 -3.92 -11.15
N THR A 470 0.33 -3.94 -10.81
CA THR A 470 0.82 -4.41 -9.51
C THR A 470 1.41 -3.24 -8.75
N THR A 471 0.94 -3.01 -7.53
CA THR A 471 1.44 -1.97 -6.62
C THR A 471 2.63 -2.46 -5.81
N SER A 472 3.42 -1.52 -5.27
CA SER A 472 4.59 -1.82 -4.42
C SER A 472 4.25 -2.64 -3.16
N HIS A 473 3.06 -2.44 -2.59
CA HIS A 473 2.57 -3.10 -1.38
C HIS A 473 1.11 -3.52 -1.59
N SER A 474 0.54 -4.25 -0.64
CA SER A 474 -0.88 -4.61 -0.65
C SER A 474 -1.72 -3.59 0.13
N PHE A 475 -2.97 -3.33 -0.31
CA PHE A 475 -3.95 -2.60 0.48
C PHE A 475 -4.69 -3.52 1.48
N PRO A 476 -5.09 -3.01 2.67
CA PRO A 476 -4.77 -1.69 3.21
C PRO A 476 -3.30 -1.59 3.64
N TYR A 477 -2.75 -0.37 3.60
CA TYR A 477 -1.37 -0.06 3.98
C TYR A 477 -1.35 1.21 4.85
N ILE A 478 -0.16 1.64 5.29
CA ILE A 478 0.04 2.91 6.01
C ILE A 478 -0.17 4.15 5.12
N LYS A 479 -0.41 3.97 3.81
CA LYS A 479 -0.67 5.02 2.82
C LYS A 479 -1.95 4.73 2.04
N THR A 480 -2.64 5.80 1.63
CA THR A 480 -3.88 5.74 0.83
C THR A 480 -3.63 5.57 -0.67
N ARG A 481 -2.40 5.83 -1.14
CA ARG A 481 -1.98 5.56 -2.52
C ARG A 481 -0.69 4.76 -2.56
N LEU A 482 -0.57 3.88 -3.55
CA LEU A 482 0.59 3.04 -3.76
C LEU A 482 1.08 3.13 -5.20
N GLN A 483 2.39 3.27 -5.38
CA GLN A 483 3.02 3.34 -6.69
C GLN A 483 2.85 2.01 -7.44
N VAL A 484 2.57 2.09 -8.73
CA VAL A 484 2.53 0.96 -9.65
C VAL A 484 3.97 0.59 -10.02
N ILE A 485 4.39 -0.63 -9.69
CA ILE A 485 5.75 -1.13 -9.96
C ILE A 485 5.80 -2.04 -11.20
N HIS A 486 4.68 -2.63 -11.57
CA HIS A 486 4.60 -3.53 -12.72
C HIS A 486 3.26 -3.38 -13.43
N THR A 487 3.29 -3.45 -14.75
CA THR A 487 2.10 -3.37 -15.60
C THR A 487 2.17 -4.48 -16.65
N LYS A 488 1.10 -5.27 -16.76
CA LYS A 488 0.96 -6.35 -17.73
C LYS A 488 -0.35 -6.17 -18.48
N SER A 489 -0.30 -6.15 -19.81
CA SER A 489 -1.51 -6.05 -20.65
C SER A 489 -1.72 -7.29 -21.50
N PHE A 490 -2.98 -7.66 -21.70
CA PHE A 490 -3.39 -8.71 -22.62
C PHE A 490 -4.62 -8.29 -23.42
N ASN A 491 -4.66 -8.72 -24.67
CA ASN A 491 -5.70 -8.37 -25.63
C ASN A 491 -6.69 -9.51 -25.76
N LEU A 492 -7.97 -9.22 -25.59
CA LEU A 492 -9.07 -10.13 -25.87
C LEU A 492 -9.59 -9.89 -27.29
N THR A 493 -9.80 -10.99 -27.99
CA THR A 493 -10.47 -11.02 -29.29
C THR A 493 -11.98 -10.78 -29.14
N PRO A 494 -12.69 -10.39 -30.21
CA PRO A 494 -14.12 -10.06 -30.12
C PRO A 494 -15.00 -11.17 -29.54
N ILE A 495 -14.72 -12.43 -29.90
CA ILE A 495 -15.44 -13.58 -29.31
C ILE A 495 -15.15 -13.75 -27.81
N GLU A 496 -13.92 -13.47 -27.36
CA GLU A 496 -13.56 -13.54 -25.94
C GLU A 496 -14.20 -12.41 -25.14
N VAL A 497 -14.37 -11.22 -25.74
CA VAL A 497 -15.13 -10.11 -25.15
C VAL A 497 -16.58 -10.54 -24.94
N ALA A 498 -17.22 -11.13 -25.96
CA ALA A 498 -18.57 -11.65 -25.87
C ALA A 498 -18.75 -12.72 -24.78
N ILE A 499 -17.79 -13.66 -24.66
CA ILE A 499 -17.80 -14.67 -23.59
C ILE A 499 -17.76 -14.01 -22.22
N GLU A 500 -16.83 -13.08 -22.00
CA GLU A 500 -16.66 -12.42 -20.70
C GLU A 500 -17.89 -11.59 -20.31
N ASP A 501 -18.49 -10.86 -21.25
CA ASP A 501 -19.67 -10.04 -21.00
C ASP A 501 -20.88 -10.93 -20.63
N LEU A 502 -21.02 -12.09 -21.29
CA LEU A 502 -22.05 -13.07 -20.99
C LEU A 502 -21.82 -13.78 -19.64
N GLU A 503 -20.57 -14.16 -19.33
CA GLU A 503 -20.20 -14.73 -18.04
C GLU A 503 -20.44 -13.74 -16.89
N LYS A 504 -20.13 -12.45 -17.10
CA LYS A 504 -20.45 -11.39 -16.15
C LYS A 504 -21.95 -11.28 -15.91
N LYS A 505 -22.76 -11.37 -16.97
CA LYS A 505 -24.23 -11.39 -16.88
C LYS A 505 -24.76 -12.60 -16.10
N ASN A 506 -24.19 -13.78 -16.35
CA ASN A 506 -24.52 -15.00 -15.61
C ASN A 506 -24.17 -14.87 -14.11
N ALA A 507 -23.05 -14.22 -13.79
CA ALA A 507 -22.65 -13.95 -12.42
C ALA A 507 -23.56 -12.91 -11.74
N GLU A 508 -24.05 -11.89 -12.46
CA GLU A 508 -25.07 -10.95 -11.96
C GLU A 508 -26.39 -11.66 -11.64
N LEU A 509 -26.90 -12.49 -12.55
CA LEU A 509 -28.11 -13.29 -12.35
C LEU A 509 -27.96 -14.26 -11.18
N THR A 510 -26.81 -14.94 -11.09
CA THR A 510 -26.53 -15.87 -9.99
C THR A 510 -26.52 -15.16 -8.64
N ARG A 511 -25.86 -14.00 -8.53
CA ARG A 511 -25.89 -13.18 -7.31
C ARG A 511 -27.31 -12.73 -6.94
N ALA A 512 -28.10 -12.29 -7.91
CA ALA A 512 -29.50 -11.92 -7.70
C ALA A 512 -30.36 -13.10 -7.18
N LEU A 513 -30.08 -14.31 -7.67
CA LEU A 513 -30.75 -15.55 -7.26
C LEU A 513 -30.32 -16.04 -5.87
N GLU A 514 -29.08 -15.80 -5.46
CA GLU A 514 -28.52 -16.27 -4.18
C GLU A 514 -28.78 -15.32 -3.00
N LEU A 515 -29.22 -14.08 -3.27
CA LEU A 515 -29.62 -13.11 -2.24
C LEU A 515 -30.74 -13.66 -1.34
N ASN A 516 -30.45 -13.66 -0.03
CA ASN A 516 -31.34 -14.10 1.05
C ASN A 516 -31.35 -13.06 2.19
N PRO A 517 -32.47 -12.37 2.49
CA PRO A 517 -33.76 -12.46 1.79
C PRO A 517 -33.66 -11.93 0.34
N PRO A 518 -34.51 -12.42 -0.58
CA PRO A 518 -34.47 -11.99 -1.97
C PRO A 518 -34.85 -10.52 -2.14
N ASP A 519 -34.07 -9.78 -2.92
CA ASP A 519 -34.41 -8.42 -3.34
C ASP A 519 -35.10 -8.46 -4.71
N LEU A 520 -36.42 -8.28 -4.69
CA LEU A 520 -37.26 -8.30 -5.89
C LEU A 520 -36.83 -7.25 -6.92
N LYS A 521 -36.41 -6.05 -6.48
CA LYS A 521 -36.05 -4.96 -7.39
C LYS A 521 -34.75 -5.26 -8.12
N ILE A 522 -33.73 -5.74 -7.40
CA ILE A 522 -32.45 -6.13 -8.00
C ILE A 522 -32.67 -7.29 -8.98
N LEU A 523 -33.45 -8.30 -8.58
CA LEU A 523 -33.76 -9.43 -9.45
C LEU A 523 -34.44 -8.98 -10.75
N GLN A 524 -35.48 -8.16 -10.64
CA GLN A 524 -36.23 -7.63 -11.80
C GLN A 524 -35.34 -6.77 -12.70
N MET A 525 -34.50 -5.89 -12.13
CA MET A 525 -33.59 -5.04 -12.88
C MET A 525 -32.57 -5.86 -13.69
N VAL A 526 -31.93 -6.85 -13.07
CA VAL A 526 -30.94 -7.71 -13.75
C VAL A 526 -31.61 -8.59 -14.80
N LEU A 527 -32.77 -9.17 -14.48
CA LEU A 527 -33.52 -10.01 -15.40
C LEU A 527 -34.00 -9.20 -16.61
N GLN A 528 -34.62 -8.03 -16.41
CA GLN A 528 -35.06 -7.15 -17.50
C GLN A 528 -33.89 -6.71 -18.37
N GLY A 529 -32.76 -6.33 -17.78
CA GLY A 529 -31.55 -5.97 -18.53
C GLY A 529 -30.91 -7.15 -19.28
N SER A 530 -31.32 -8.38 -19.00
CA SER A 530 -30.79 -9.61 -19.62
C SER A 530 -31.68 -10.12 -20.76
N ILE A 531 -32.99 -10.27 -20.51
CA ILE A 531 -33.96 -10.82 -21.48
C ILE A 531 -34.84 -9.76 -22.15
N GLY A 532 -34.87 -8.54 -21.62
CA GLY A 532 -35.63 -7.40 -22.17
C GLY A 532 -34.73 -6.27 -22.66
N ALA A 533 -33.49 -6.57 -23.07
CA ALA A 533 -32.54 -5.57 -23.54
C ALA A 533 -33.05 -4.92 -24.84
N THR A 534 -33.44 -3.65 -24.76
CA THR A 534 -33.92 -2.85 -25.91
C THR A 534 -32.89 -1.84 -26.42
N VAL A 535 -31.83 -1.57 -25.66
CA VAL A 535 -30.87 -0.47 -25.89
C VAL A 535 -29.52 -0.95 -26.43
N ASN A 536 -29.05 -2.13 -26.00
CA ASN A 536 -27.80 -2.74 -26.47
C ASN A 536 -28.13 -3.87 -27.46
N GLN A 537 -27.24 -4.14 -28.42
CA GLN A 537 -27.34 -5.31 -29.30
C GLN A 537 -27.52 -6.57 -28.44
N GLY A 538 -28.68 -7.22 -28.53
CA GLY A 538 -29.11 -8.23 -27.56
C GLY A 538 -28.29 -9.52 -27.60
N PRO A 539 -28.48 -10.44 -26.63
CA PRO A 539 -27.74 -11.71 -26.57
C PRO A 539 -27.91 -12.59 -27.83
N VAL A 540 -29.02 -12.44 -28.55
CA VAL A 540 -29.28 -13.14 -29.81
C VAL A 540 -28.38 -12.64 -30.95
N GLU A 541 -28.17 -11.32 -31.05
CA GLU A 541 -27.26 -10.72 -32.05
C GLU A 541 -25.83 -11.25 -31.85
N MET A 542 -25.38 -11.27 -30.59
CA MET A 542 -24.08 -11.82 -30.20
C MET A 542 -23.95 -13.30 -30.61
N ALA A 543 -24.97 -14.11 -30.37
CA ALA A 543 -24.97 -15.51 -30.82
C ALA A 543 -24.96 -15.63 -32.35
N SER A 544 -25.72 -14.79 -33.05
CA SER A 544 -25.77 -14.78 -34.52
C SER A 544 -24.38 -14.50 -35.12
N VAL A 545 -23.72 -13.44 -34.65
CA VAL A 545 -22.40 -13.02 -35.15
C VAL A 545 -21.33 -14.10 -34.93
N PHE A 546 -21.29 -14.73 -33.75
CA PHE A 546 -20.19 -15.62 -33.37
C PHE A 546 -20.47 -17.12 -33.49
N LEU A 547 -21.74 -17.55 -33.61
CA LEU A 547 -22.11 -18.98 -33.63
C LEU A 547 -22.85 -19.42 -34.90
N ALA A 548 -23.41 -18.51 -35.72
CA ALA A 548 -24.20 -18.90 -36.90
C ALA A 548 -23.39 -19.71 -37.92
N SER A 549 -22.17 -19.26 -38.27
CA SER A 549 -21.30 -19.97 -39.21
C SER A 549 -20.92 -21.38 -38.72
N VAL A 550 -20.78 -21.55 -37.41
CA VAL A 550 -20.45 -22.85 -36.82
C VAL A 550 -21.68 -23.76 -36.75
N ALA A 551 -22.86 -23.18 -36.45
CA ALA A 551 -24.14 -23.90 -36.44
C ALA A 551 -24.54 -24.40 -37.83
N GLU A 552 -24.27 -23.60 -38.87
CA GLU A 552 -24.49 -23.93 -40.28
C GLU A 552 -23.45 -24.90 -40.84
N GLY A 553 -22.37 -25.19 -40.08
CA GLY A 553 -21.29 -26.08 -40.49
C GLY A 553 -20.33 -25.48 -41.51
N THR A 554 -20.39 -24.17 -41.76
CA THR A 554 -19.48 -23.46 -42.69
C THR A 554 -18.09 -23.23 -42.10
N GLN A 555 -17.96 -23.27 -40.76
CA GLN A 555 -16.68 -23.14 -40.06
C GLN A 555 -16.52 -24.22 -38.96
N PRO A 556 -15.31 -24.80 -38.77
CA PRO A 556 -15.06 -25.72 -37.67
C PRO A 556 -15.11 -25.02 -36.31
N ALA A 557 -15.62 -25.74 -35.31
CA ALA A 557 -15.81 -25.20 -33.97
C ALA A 557 -14.48 -25.10 -33.19
N ALA A 558 -13.97 -23.89 -33.00
CA ALA A 558 -12.88 -23.58 -32.09
C ALA A 558 -13.27 -23.74 -30.60
N PRO A 559 -12.29 -23.82 -29.68
CA PRO A 559 -12.55 -23.86 -28.23
C PRO A 559 -13.36 -22.66 -27.71
N ALA A 560 -13.15 -21.46 -28.27
CA ALA A 560 -13.89 -20.26 -27.90
C ALA A 560 -15.39 -20.37 -28.23
N HIS A 561 -15.75 -20.93 -29.40
CA HIS A 561 -17.15 -21.18 -29.76
C HIS A 561 -17.83 -22.13 -28.76
N HIS A 562 -17.11 -23.18 -28.30
CA HIS A 562 -17.65 -24.09 -27.29
C HIS A 562 -17.86 -23.41 -25.94
N LYS A 563 -16.92 -22.55 -25.51
CA LYS A 563 -17.07 -21.76 -24.28
C LYS A 563 -18.27 -20.80 -24.36
N LEU A 564 -18.40 -20.06 -25.46
CA LEU A 564 -19.53 -19.16 -25.68
C LEU A 564 -20.86 -19.91 -25.68
N ARG A 565 -20.93 -21.08 -26.36
CA ARG A 565 -22.08 -21.98 -26.34
C ARG A 565 -22.48 -22.41 -24.93
N LEU A 566 -21.50 -22.77 -24.08
CA LEU A 566 -21.76 -23.14 -22.69
C LEU A 566 -22.24 -21.95 -21.85
N ALA A 567 -21.65 -20.77 -22.04
CA ALA A 567 -22.08 -19.54 -21.38
C ALA A 567 -23.54 -19.17 -21.73
N PHE A 568 -23.97 -19.36 -22.99
CA PHE A 568 -25.37 -19.17 -23.39
C PHE A 568 -26.32 -20.21 -22.78
N LYS A 569 -25.90 -21.48 -22.69
CA LYS A 569 -26.69 -22.52 -22.02
C LYS A 569 -26.89 -22.20 -20.53
N GLU A 570 -25.84 -21.71 -19.87
CA GLU A 570 -25.94 -21.25 -18.48
C GLU A 570 -26.82 -20.00 -18.36
N PHE A 571 -26.70 -19.04 -19.27
CA PHE A 571 -27.54 -17.85 -19.32
C PHE A 571 -29.04 -18.17 -19.39
N LEU A 572 -29.42 -19.09 -20.28
CA LEU A 572 -30.82 -19.52 -20.41
C LEU A 572 -31.31 -20.20 -19.13
N LEU A 573 -30.49 -21.06 -18.52
CA LEU A 573 -30.83 -21.74 -17.27
C LEU A 573 -31.02 -20.74 -16.12
N LYS A 574 -30.07 -19.81 -15.94
CA LYS A 574 -30.13 -18.80 -14.87
C LYS A 574 -31.28 -17.82 -15.07
N SER A 575 -31.57 -17.43 -16.31
CA SER A 575 -32.72 -16.58 -16.64
C SER A 575 -34.05 -17.26 -16.33
N HIS A 576 -34.16 -18.56 -16.62
CA HIS A 576 -35.33 -19.37 -16.25
C HIS A 576 -35.52 -19.44 -14.73
N ASP A 577 -34.45 -19.74 -13.99
CA ASP A 577 -34.51 -19.81 -12.52
C ASP A 577 -34.88 -18.44 -11.92
N ALA A 578 -34.37 -17.34 -12.50
CA ALA A 578 -34.71 -15.97 -12.11
C ALA A 578 -36.17 -15.62 -12.40
N LEU A 579 -36.74 -16.05 -13.53
CA LEU A 579 -38.15 -15.90 -13.84
C LEU A 579 -39.04 -16.65 -12.85
N ALA A 580 -38.68 -17.90 -12.52
CA ALA A 580 -39.40 -18.71 -11.55
C ALA A 580 -39.39 -18.04 -10.16
N LYS A 581 -38.21 -17.60 -9.70
CA LYS A 581 -38.09 -16.88 -8.43
C LYS A 581 -38.85 -15.55 -8.44
N ASN A 582 -38.86 -14.81 -9.55
CA ASN A 582 -39.64 -13.58 -9.68
C ASN A 582 -41.14 -13.85 -9.55
N ARG A 583 -41.65 -14.88 -10.25
CA ARG A 583 -43.06 -15.28 -10.18
C ARG A 583 -43.55 -15.58 -8.77
N ASP A 584 -42.68 -16.16 -7.94
CA ASP A 584 -43.02 -16.50 -6.55
C ASP A 584 -43.02 -15.27 -5.63
N LEU A 585 -42.43 -14.14 -6.06
CA LEU A 585 -42.24 -12.93 -5.25
C LEU A 585 -43.11 -11.73 -5.69
N ILE A 586 -43.66 -11.74 -6.91
CA ILE A 586 -44.47 -10.64 -7.43
C ILE A 586 -45.83 -10.50 -6.73
N MET A 587 -46.35 -9.27 -6.76
CA MET A 587 -47.72 -8.93 -6.35
C MET A 587 -48.66 -8.90 -7.58
N SER A 588 -49.98 -8.81 -7.34
CA SER A 588 -51.00 -8.90 -8.40
C SER A 588 -50.89 -7.83 -9.50
N ASP A 589 -50.29 -6.67 -9.18
CA ASP A 589 -50.05 -5.55 -10.08
C ASP A 589 -48.89 -5.79 -11.07
N GLN A 590 -48.03 -6.80 -10.81
CA GLN A 590 -46.87 -7.12 -11.65
C GLN A 590 -47.04 -8.40 -12.51
N VAL A 591 -48.26 -8.98 -12.55
CA VAL A 591 -48.53 -10.21 -13.31
C VAL A 591 -48.34 -10.00 -14.82
N ASP A 592 -48.81 -8.87 -15.34
CA ASP A 592 -48.65 -8.53 -16.77
C ASP A 592 -47.16 -8.38 -17.14
N TYR A 593 -46.38 -7.75 -16.25
CA TYR A 593 -44.94 -7.62 -16.41
C TYR A 593 -44.23 -8.98 -16.43
N GLN A 594 -44.55 -9.88 -15.50
CA GLN A 594 -44.02 -11.24 -15.49
C GLN A 594 -44.37 -11.99 -16.77
N THR A 595 -45.63 -11.88 -17.21
CA THR A 595 -46.10 -12.55 -18.43
C THR A 595 -45.33 -12.08 -19.66
N GLU A 596 -45.05 -10.78 -19.76
CA GLU A 596 -44.26 -10.23 -20.86
C GLU A 596 -42.79 -10.69 -20.82
N MET A 597 -42.21 -10.76 -19.62
CA MET A 597 -40.85 -11.27 -19.42
C MET A 597 -40.73 -12.75 -19.77
N GLU A 598 -41.73 -13.57 -19.45
CA GLU A 598 -41.80 -14.97 -19.86
C GLU A 598 -41.88 -15.12 -21.39
N LYS A 599 -42.67 -14.29 -22.07
CA LYS A 599 -42.71 -14.27 -23.56
C LYS A 599 -41.35 -13.90 -24.15
N ASN A 600 -40.72 -12.85 -23.65
CA ASN A 600 -39.40 -12.41 -24.11
C ASN A 600 -38.35 -13.52 -23.94
N TYR A 601 -38.38 -14.22 -22.81
CA TYR A 601 -37.52 -15.37 -22.59
C TYR A 601 -37.78 -16.52 -23.57
N GLN A 602 -39.04 -16.86 -23.86
CA GLN A 602 -39.33 -17.90 -24.86
C GLN A 602 -38.82 -17.50 -26.25
N LEU A 603 -39.02 -16.24 -26.66
CA LEU A 603 -38.50 -15.73 -27.93
C LEU A 603 -36.98 -15.88 -28.03
N ILE A 604 -36.25 -15.44 -27.00
CA ILE A 604 -34.79 -15.54 -26.94
C ILE A 604 -34.35 -17.00 -26.95
N LYS A 605 -35.03 -17.86 -26.18
CA LYS A 605 -34.72 -19.28 -26.11
C LYS A 605 -34.90 -19.97 -27.45
N ASP A 606 -35.99 -19.69 -28.16
CA ASP A 606 -36.28 -20.27 -29.48
C ASP A 606 -35.27 -19.83 -30.54
N GLN A 607 -34.75 -18.60 -30.44
CA GLN A 607 -33.70 -18.08 -31.33
C GLN A 607 -32.29 -18.60 -30.98
N LEU A 608 -31.97 -18.77 -29.69
CA LEU A 608 -30.64 -19.22 -29.24
C LEU A 608 -30.45 -20.75 -29.34
N LEU A 609 -31.52 -21.54 -29.19
CA LEU A 609 -31.44 -23.00 -29.22
C LEU A 609 -30.83 -23.56 -30.53
N PRO A 610 -31.26 -23.13 -31.74
CA PRO A 610 -30.64 -23.55 -33.00
C PRO A 610 -29.14 -23.24 -33.05
N LEU A 611 -28.75 -22.06 -32.57
CA LEU A 611 -27.36 -21.57 -32.58
C LEU A 611 -26.46 -22.23 -31.52
N THR A 612 -27.02 -22.95 -30.54
CA THR A 612 -26.28 -23.53 -29.41
C THR A 612 -26.39 -25.05 -29.30
N SER A 613 -27.18 -25.69 -30.18
CA SER A 613 -27.48 -27.12 -30.15
C SER A 613 -26.61 -27.98 -31.06
N TRP A 614 -25.66 -27.39 -31.79
CA TRP A 614 -24.69 -28.13 -32.59
C TRP A 614 -23.61 -28.79 -31.70
N GLY A 615 -23.28 -30.06 -31.99
CA GLY A 615 -22.32 -30.88 -31.23
C GLY A 615 -22.88 -32.22 -30.72
N ASN A 616 -22.01 -33.22 -30.59
CA ASN A 616 -22.37 -34.62 -30.30
C ASN A 616 -23.02 -34.77 -28.89
N PRO A 617 -24.24 -35.34 -28.76
CA PRO A 617 -24.96 -35.43 -27.48
C PRO A 617 -24.23 -36.23 -26.38
N SER A 618 -23.18 -36.98 -26.72
CA SER A 618 -22.31 -37.70 -25.79
C SER A 618 -21.45 -36.77 -24.92
N PHE A 619 -20.87 -35.72 -25.50
CA PHE A 619 -20.00 -34.76 -24.78
C PHE A 619 -20.82 -33.87 -23.82
N ASP A 620 -22.03 -33.50 -24.23
CA ASP A 620 -22.98 -32.75 -23.39
C ASP A 620 -23.48 -33.57 -22.20
N ARG A 621 -23.49 -34.92 -22.31
CA ARG A 621 -23.89 -35.83 -21.22
C ARG A 621 -22.79 -35.97 -20.16
N GLU A 622 -21.53 -36.08 -20.58
CA GLU A 622 -20.39 -36.10 -19.67
C GLU A 622 -20.23 -34.79 -18.89
N GLN A 623 -20.34 -33.63 -19.57
CA GLN A 623 -20.24 -32.34 -18.87
C GLN A 623 -21.44 -32.05 -17.95
N ARG A 624 -22.66 -32.44 -18.33
CA ARG A 624 -23.82 -32.36 -17.42
C ARG A 624 -23.61 -33.19 -16.16
N ASN A 625 -22.98 -34.36 -16.27
CA ASN A 625 -22.65 -35.20 -15.12
C ASN A 625 -21.57 -34.56 -14.23
N VAL A 626 -20.57 -33.88 -14.82
CA VAL A 626 -19.54 -33.13 -14.06
C VAL A 626 -20.12 -31.90 -13.35
N VAL A 627 -21.02 -31.15 -14.00
CA VAL A 627 -21.70 -29.99 -13.40
C VAL A 627 -22.70 -30.44 -12.31
N ALA A 628 -23.41 -31.54 -12.53
CA ALA A 628 -24.30 -32.13 -11.52
C ALA A 628 -23.51 -32.68 -10.32
N ALA A 629 -22.32 -33.25 -10.53
CA ALA A 629 -21.43 -33.68 -9.46
C ALA A 629 -20.92 -32.49 -8.62
N ARG A 630 -20.57 -31.36 -9.25
CA ARG A 630 -20.21 -30.12 -8.57
C ARG A 630 -21.36 -29.48 -7.78
N ARG A 631 -22.59 -29.57 -8.29
CA ARG A 631 -23.78 -29.12 -7.54
C ARG A 631 -24.03 -29.98 -6.30
N LYS A 632 -23.86 -31.30 -6.40
CA LYS A 632 -24.00 -32.22 -5.27
C LYS A 632 -22.92 -32.02 -4.21
N SER A 633 -21.67 -31.75 -4.60
CA SER A 633 -20.59 -31.48 -3.64
C SER A 633 -20.80 -30.16 -2.88
N ASN A 634 -21.35 -29.13 -3.53
CA ASN A 634 -21.65 -27.86 -2.87
C ASN A 634 -22.88 -27.95 -1.94
N SER A 635 -23.89 -28.78 -2.28
CA SER A 635 -25.04 -28.99 -1.39
C SER A 635 -24.74 -29.86 -0.16
N SER A 636 -23.74 -30.76 -0.25
CA SER A 636 -23.34 -31.58 0.91
C SER A 636 -22.48 -30.81 1.92
N MET A 637 -21.85 -29.70 1.52
CA MET A 637 -21.10 -28.83 2.44
C MET A 637 -22.00 -27.85 3.20
N SER A 638 -23.23 -27.59 2.76
CA SER A 638 -24.19 -26.73 3.47
C SER A 638 -25.06 -27.47 4.50
N SER A 639 -24.86 -28.78 4.67
CA SER A 639 -25.66 -29.63 5.57
C SER A 639 -24.83 -30.42 6.58
N CYS A 640 -23.60 -29.99 6.87
CA CYS A 640 -22.79 -30.46 8.00
C CYS A 640 -22.47 -29.32 8.95
#